data_AF-A0A319B0P0-F1
#
_entry.id   AF-A0A319B0P0-F1
#
_cell.length_a   1.000
_cell.length_b   1.000
_cell.length_c   1.000
_cell.angle_alpha   90.00
_cell.angle_beta   90.00
_cell.angle_gamma   90.00
#
_symmetry.space_group_name_H-M   'P 1'
#
loop_
_entity.id
_entity.type
_entity.pdbx_description
1 polymer ?
#
loop_
_entity_poly.entity_id
_entity_poly.type
_entity_poly.pdbx_seq_one_letter_code
_entity_poly.pdbx_strand_id
1 'polypeptide(L)'
;MSELMRTLPASWYCSQPLYQLERRAVFLKSWYLVGPVTRFCDIGAKERPLKHHVTPTGLVFATLSDEAPSFHEYFPDLEPLLQRVNFTKLPYRHSIKYEGRFNWKTMVDGYQECLHCQYTHPSFSVYYPPTSYAVHNHQNFSQHIADPEKPDDGLFLYFFPNCTLNVYGGGMSSFRVCPTDDPNVTRMEFDYYHMESGEKFDEYFKFVRQVAMEDYELCEKAQSNLTKGIYSEGILNPEKESGVSSVYGGQNSFNMAMEEPYPALPPALSALVLVLLLAGLAFLLQSLSKPLFRGYKFLRIAKPTETELDPVPDGNENIVCKESDFPQNWWTGSDVFELERRAIFSKKWLYLAHRNRFTKPGDYHSFEVAGIPIFLVLGKDGVVRVFHNVCRHRAYTVTRKECGSSMILGCRYHGWSYNTKGELIKAPYFDNVPGFDKTQNSLFSIHTTTTPAGFIFVNLDACPTMVPLQTRSLDAFAGRHGIGRQSTWLGGHTVEGQFNWKIALRLQKFIDHTELETEFSQPKLKTLLSSLFNSSRMRSEDVRVFPFTTIHTVRGGVLWYSLSFIPISESRTAVRIDLYTHKDMGSPASSPAAETLFNKLSNSIRELETQFESPSGTATLPTYITSAPDPTGTDTQSEILEAIKSHAKLEKQLGAEIFPATRRPRSNTRFEQAEQICKDLDCQETWNSKSLAW
;
A
#
# COMPACT_ATOMS: atom_id res chain seq x y z
N MET A 1 -33.45 -11.22 6.62
CA MET A 1 -32.54 -11.80 5.61
C MET A 1 -31.26 -12.17 6.33
N SER A 2 -30.56 -13.22 5.92
CA SER A 2 -29.20 -13.47 6.40
C SER A 2 -28.27 -12.32 5.96
N GLU A 3 -27.28 -11.98 6.78
CA GLU A 3 -26.22 -11.07 6.36
C GLU A 3 -25.33 -11.79 5.34
N LEU A 4 -24.87 -11.07 4.31
CA LEU A 4 -23.91 -11.59 3.34
C LEU A 4 -22.57 -11.88 4.02
N MET A 5 -21.95 -13.00 3.65
CA MET A 5 -20.59 -13.33 4.09
C MET A 5 -19.59 -12.31 3.54
N ARG A 6 -18.50 -12.07 4.28
CA ARG A 6 -17.52 -11.02 4.01
C ARG A 6 -16.11 -11.51 4.27
N THR A 7 -15.13 -10.83 3.65
CA THR A 7 -13.72 -10.92 4.05
C THR A 7 -13.56 -10.49 5.51
N LEU A 8 -12.41 -10.78 6.11
CA LEU A 8 -12.01 -10.03 7.30
C LEU A 8 -11.88 -8.52 6.99
N PRO A 9 -11.96 -7.66 8.01
CA PRO A 9 -11.58 -6.25 7.92
C PRO A 9 -10.11 -6.08 7.49
N ALA A 10 -9.82 -5.06 6.69
CA ALA A 10 -8.46 -4.77 6.20
C ALA A 10 -7.44 -4.59 7.34
N SER A 11 -7.87 -4.01 8.47
CA SER A 11 -7.06 -3.86 9.69
C SER A 11 -6.55 -5.20 10.24
N TRP A 12 -7.27 -6.31 10.05
CA TRP A 12 -6.82 -7.63 10.52
C TRP A 12 -5.63 -8.19 9.73
N TYR A 13 -5.40 -7.70 8.51
CA TYR A 13 -4.22 -8.05 7.71
C TYR A 13 -3.02 -7.12 8.01
N CYS A 14 -3.18 -6.10 8.86
CA CYS A 14 -2.20 -5.03 9.08
C CYS A 14 -1.85 -4.77 10.55
N SER A 15 -2.71 -5.10 11.53
CA SER A 15 -2.51 -4.81 12.95
C SER A 15 -1.38 -5.65 13.56
N GLN A 16 -0.37 -4.98 14.11
CA GLN A 16 0.75 -5.63 14.82
C GLN A 16 0.26 -6.36 16.08
N PRO A 17 -0.51 -5.77 17.02
CA PRO A 17 -0.90 -6.48 18.24
C PRO A 17 -1.86 -7.64 17.99
N LEU A 18 -2.77 -7.53 17.02
CA LEU A 18 -3.63 -8.66 16.63
C LEU A 18 -2.78 -9.82 16.08
N TYR A 19 -1.78 -9.54 15.24
CA TYR A 19 -0.89 -10.57 14.72
C TYR A 19 -0.05 -11.26 15.82
N GLN A 20 0.37 -10.51 16.84
CA GLN A 20 1.04 -11.09 18.01
C GLN A 20 0.06 -11.84 18.95
N LEU A 21 -1.25 -11.59 18.86
CA LEU A 21 -2.27 -12.44 19.48
C LEU A 21 -2.52 -13.71 18.65
N GLU A 22 -2.67 -13.61 17.32
CA GLU A 22 -2.79 -14.76 16.41
C GLU A 22 -1.64 -15.76 16.61
N ARG A 23 -0.39 -15.29 16.67
CA ARG A 23 0.78 -16.15 16.94
C ARG A 23 0.65 -16.94 18.23
N ARG A 24 0.20 -16.31 19.32
CA ARG A 24 0.12 -16.94 20.66
C ARG A 24 -1.11 -17.83 20.83
N ALA A 25 -2.27 -17.34 20.39
CA ALA A 25 -3.55 -17.98 20.63
C ALA A 25 -3.88 -19.08 19.62
N VAL A 26 -3.55 -18.86 18.34
CA VAL A 26 -3.72 -19.86 17.28
C VAL A 26 -2.44 -20.66 17.12
N PHE A 27 -1.38 -20.05 16.59
CA PHE A 27 -0.27 -20.82 16.03
C PHE A 27 0.49 -21.67 17.06
N LEU A 28 0.76 -21.16 18.27
CA LEU A 28 1.43 -21.98 19.31
C LEU A 28 0.57 -23.14 19.83
N LYS A 29 -0.75 -23.14 19.60
CA LYS A 29 -1.70 -24.16 20.11
C LYS A 29 -2.18 -25.15 19.03
N SER A 30 -1.73 -24.99 17.79
CA SER A 30 -2.15 -25.79 16.63
C SER A 30 -1.32 -27.04 16.36
N TRP A 31 -1.87 -27.95 15.54
CA TRP A 31 -1.15 -29.06 14.90
C TRP A 31 -0.70 -28.70 13.47
N TYR A 32 0.48 -29.20 13.07
CA TYR A 32 1.13 -28.88 11.80
C TYR A 32 1.56 -30.14 11.06
N LEU A 33 1.32 -30.20 9.74
CA LEU A 33 1.94 -31.19 8.86
C LEU A 33 3.41 -30.83 8.63
N VAL A 34 4.32 -31.72 9.05
CA VAL A 34 5.78 -31.56 8.87
C VAL A 34 6.26 -32.23 7.57
N GLY A 35 5.51 -33.23 7.09
CA GLY A 35 5.70 -33.91 5.80
C GLY A 35 5.56 -35.43 5.91
N PRO A 36 5.74 -36.17 4.80
CA PRO A 36 5.83 -37.63 4.81
C PRO A 36 7.03 -38.14 5.61
N VAL A 37 6.94 -39.36 6.14
CA VAL A 37 8.06 -40.05 6.81
C VAL A 37 9.32 -40.12 5.95
N THR A 38 9.20 -40.17 4.62
CA THR A 38 10.29 -40.17 3.64
C THR A 38 11.14 -38.88 3.62
N ARG A 39 10.69 -37.82 4.30
CA ARG A 39 11.48 -36.59 4.52
C ARG A 39 12.60 -36.78 5.55
N PHE A 40 12.41 -37.69 6.50
CA PHE A 40 13.23 -37.77 7.71
C PHE A 40 14.23 -38.92 7.61
N CYS A 41 15.52 -38.60 7.75
CA CYS A 41 16.54 -39.60 8.05
C CYS A 41 16.53 -39.90 9.56
N ASP A 42 16.90 -41.12 9.96
CA ASP A 42 17.16 -41.41 11.36
C ASP A 42 18.48 -40.73 11.80
N ILE A 43 18.40 -39.89 12.82
CA ILE A 43 19.51 -39.06 13.33
C ILE A 43 19.91 -39.47 14.77
N GLY A 44 19.27 -40.51 15.32
CA GLY A 44 19.39 -40.88 16.73
C GLY A 44 18.64 -39.94 17.68
N ALA A 45 18.13 -40.49 18.78
CA ALA A 45 17.31 -39.75 19.72
C ALA A 45 18.12 -38.71 20.53
N LYS A 46 17.59 -37.48 20.61
CA LYS A 46 17.92 -36.49 21.64
C LYS A 46 16.67 -36.15 22.45
N GLU A 47 16.87 -35.53 23.61
CA GLU A 47 15.86 -35.48 24.68
C GLU A 47 14.59 -34.69 24.33
N ARG A 48 13.46 -35.12 24.91
CA ARG A 48 12.10 -34.59 24.75
C ARG A 48 11.67 -34.35 23.29
N PRO A 49 11.20 -35.41 22.58
CA PRO A 49 10.49 -35.21 21.32
C PRO A 49 9.22 -34.36 21.54
N LEU A 50 8.91 -33.50 20.57
CA LEU A 50 7.63 -32.80 20.51
C LEU A 50 6.47 -33.79 20.42
N LYS A 51 5.30 -33.38 20.89
CA LYS A 51 4.03 -34.10 20.71
C LYS A 51 3.74 -34.22 19.21
N HIS A 52 3.65 -35.46 18.72
CA HIS A 52 3.52 -35.77 17.30
C HIS A 52 2.59 -36.96 17.07
N HIS A 53 2.13 -37.10 15.83
CA HIS A 53 1.32 -38.21 15.33
C HIS A 53 1.85 -38.62 13.96
N VAL A 54 1.90 -39.92 13.69
CA VAL A 54 2.25 -40.46 12.37
C VAL A 54 1.05 -41.24 11.87
N THR A 55 0.45 -40.78 10.77
CA THR A 55 -0.74 -41.44 10.22
C THR A 55 -0.38 -42.82 9.68
N PRO A 56 -1.33 -43.78 9.60
CA PRO A 56 -1.10 -45.10 8.99
C PRO A 56 -0.58 -45.05 7.54
N THR A 57 -0.80 -43.93 6.86
CA THR A 57 -0.35 -43.67 5.48
C THR A 57 1.03 -43.01 5.39
N GLY A 58 1.61 -42.61 6.52
CA GLY A 58 2.98 -42.09 6.61
C GLY A 58 3.13 -40.57 6.54
N LEU A 59 2.13 -39.77 6.91
CA LEU A 59 2.30 -38.33 7.17
C LEU A 59 2.64 -38.09 8.64
N VAL A 60 3.60 -37.20 8.89
CA VAL A 60 4.04 -36.78 10.23
C VAL A 60 3.44 -35.42 10.55
N PHE A 61 2.64 -35.37 11.61
CA PHE A 61 2.11 -34.15 12.20
C PHE A 61 2.74 -33.89 13.57
N ALA A 62 2.97 -32.63 13.93
CA ALA A 62 3.51 -32.23 15.24
C ALA A 62 2.82 -30.97 15.77
N THR A 63 2.90 -30.75 17.08
CA THR A 63 2.44 -29.52 17.74
C THR A 63 3.51 -28.97 18.69
N LEU A 64 3.49 -27.66 18.92
CA LEU A 64 4.41 -26.95 19.82
C LEU A 64 3.87 -26.82 21.25
N SER A 65 2.62 -27.19 21.50
CA SER A 65 1.99 -27.11 22.82
C SER A 65 1.65 -28.50 23.38
N ASP A 66 2.08 -28.76 24.61
CA ASP A 66 1.66 -29.92 25.39
C ASP A 66 0.13 -29.88 25.66
N GLU A 67 -0.45 -28.68 25.77
CA GLU A 67 -1.87 -28.42 26.03
C GLU A 67 -2.78 -28.60 24.79
N ALA A 68 -2.22 -28.70 23.58
CA ALA A 68 -3.02 -28.93 22.38
C ALA A 68 -3.85 -30.24 22.50
N PRO A 69 -5.08 -30.31 21.94
CA PRO A 69 -5.88 -31.54 21.98
C PRO A 69 -5.19 -32.70 21.25
N SER A 70 -5.70 -33.93 21.38
CA SER A 70 -5.16 -35.06 20.61
C SER A 70 -5.37 -34.86 19.10
N PHE A 71 -4.58 -35.54 18.28
CA PHE A 71 -4.65 -35.43 16.82
C PHE A 71 -6.07 -35.68 16.28
N HIS A 72 -6.78 -36.67 16.81
CA HIS A 72 -8.14 -37.04 16.39
C HIS A 72 -9.22 -36.06 16.86
N GLU A 73 -8.99 -35.35 17.98
CA GLU A 73 -9.86 -34.26 18.43
C GLU A 73 -9.61 -32.97 17.64
N TYR A 74 -8.38 -32.74 17.18
CA TYR A 74 -8.05 -31.58 16.34
C TYR A 74 -8.51 -31.78 14.89
N PHE A 75 -8.26 -32.95 14.30
CA PHE A 75 -8.62 -33.33 12.93
C PHE A 75 -9.54 -34.58 12.88
N PRO A 76 -10.81 -34.48 13.31
CA PRO A 76 -11.76 -35.59 13.17
C PRO A 76 -11.97 -35.94 11.68
N ASP A 77 -12.14 -37.22 11.39
CA ASP A 77 -12.39 -37.76 10.03
C ASP A 77 -11.30 -37.51 8.96
N LEU A 78 -10.11 -37.02 9.34
CA LEU A 78 -9.01 -36.79 8.39
C LEU A 78 -8.38 -38.09 7.86
N GLU A 79 -8.08 -39.07 8.72
CA GLU A 79 -7.35 -40.27 8.28
C GLU A 79 -8.02 -41.07 7.15
N PRO A 80 -9.36 -41.26 7.12
CA PRO A 80 -10.05 -41.85 5.97
C PRO A 80 -9.74 -41.19 4.62
N LEU A 81 -9.62 -39.85 4.56
CA LEU A 81 -9.28 -39.14 3.33
C LEU A 81 -7.84 -39.40 2.90
N LEU A 82 -6.92 -39.54 3.87
CA LEU A 82 -5.51 -39.81 3.63
C LEU A 82 -5.24 -41.23 3.12
N GLN A 83 -6.13 -42.21 3.38
CA GLN A 83 -5.97 -43.60 2.91
C GLN A 83 -5.88 -43.75 1.39
N ARG A 84 -6.33 -42.73 0.63
CA ARG A 84 -6.21 -42.66 -0.84
C ARG A 84 -4.76 -42.61 -1.34
N VAL A 85 -3.77 -42.29 -0.49
CA VAL A 85 -2.36 -42.09 -0.89
C VAL A 85 -1.41 -42.76 0.12
N ASN A 86 -0.45 -43.54 -0.37
CA ASN A 86 0.60 -44.14 0.46
C ASN A 86 1.87 -43.28 0.46
N PHE A 87 1.95 -42.33 1.40
CA PHE A 87 3.05 -41.37 1.52
C PHE A 87 4.37 -42.01 1.94
N THR A 88 4.38 -43.20 2.56
CA THR A 88 5.62 -43.95 2.89
C THR A 88 6.46 -44.30 1.66
N LYS A 89 5.87 -44.30 0.46
CA LYS A 89 6.54 -44.63 -0.81
C LYS A 89 7.00 -43.41 -1.58
N LEU A 90 6.60 -42.19 -1.20
CA LEU A 90 6.72 -41.00 -2.03
C LEU A 90 8.07 -40.29 -1.78
N PRO A 91 9.04 -40.30 -2.71
CA PRO A 91 10.38 -39.79 -2.44
C PRO A 91 10.39 -38.26 -2.30
N TYR A 92 11.05 -37.76 -1.27
CA TYR A 92 11.41 -36.35 -1.17
C TYR A 92 12.35 -35.95 -2.32
N ARG A 93 12.11 -34.76 -2.91
CA ARG A 93 12.89 -34.24 -4.04
C ARG A 93 13.51 -32.86 -3.77
N HIS A 94 12.73 -31.92 -3.25
CA HIS A 94 13.18 -30.53 -3.12
C HIS A 94 12.43 -29.79 -2.01
N SER A 95 13.09 -28.82 -1.37
CA SER A 95 12.46 -27.81 -0.50
C SER A 95 12.93 -26.43 -0.93
N ILE A 96 12.05 -25.43 -0.90
CA ILE A 96 12.40 -24.02 -1.11
C ILE A 96 11.72 -23.15 -0.06
N LYS A 97 12.43 -22.12 0.42
CA LYS A 97 11.92 -21.14 1.39
C LYS A 97 12.21 -19.73 0.88
N TYR A 98 11.24 -18.82 0.99
CA TYR A 98 11.37 -17.42 0.57
C TYR A 98 10.31 -16.53 1.26
N GLU A 99 10.57 -15.23 1.35
CA GLU A 99 9.75 -14.27 2.10
C GLU A 99 8.84 -13.46 1.17
N GLY A 100 7.58 -13.29 1.57
CA GLY A 100 6.54 -12.63 0.77
C GLY A 100 5.94 -11.44 1.50
N ARG A 101 5.71 -10.34 0.79
CA ARG A 101 5.23 -9.07 1.36
C ARG A 101 3.71 -9.06 1.51
N PHE A 102 3.20 -10.03 2.26
CA PHE A 102 1.80 -10.20 2.60
C PHE A 102 1.61 -10.83 3.99
N ASN A 103 0.47 -10.56 4.61
CA ASN A 103 0.02 -11.27 5.80
C ASN A 103 -0.35 -12.72 5.45
N TRP A 104 -0.11 -13.64 6.38
CA TRP A 104 -0.37 -15.08 6.19
C TRP A 104 -1.80 -15.35 5.70
N LYS A 105 -2.78 -14.61 6.23
CA LYS A 105 -4.20 -14.72 5.86
C LYS A 105 -4.44 -14.49 4.37
N THR A 106 -3.71 -13.58 3.74
CA THR A 106 -3.89 -13.26 2.31
C THR A 106 -3.61 -14.48 1.41
N MET A 107 -2.63 -15.33 1.77
CA MET A 107 -2.32 -16.58 1.07
C MET A 107 -3.33 -17.70 1.42
N VAL A 108 -3.74 -17.80 2.69
CA VAL A 108 -4.76 -18.76 3.13
C VAL A 108 -6.11 -18.48 2.43
N ASP A 109 -6.55 -17.23 2.40
CA ASP A 109 -7.75 -16.79 1.69
C ASP A 109 -7.70 -17.12 0.20
N GLY A 110 -6.51 -17.08 -0.41
CA GLY A 110 -6.29 -17.50 -1.81
C GLY A 110 -6.57 -18.99 -1.98
N TYR A 111 -5.89 -19.83 -1.22
CA TYR A 111 -6.03 -21.29 -1.29
C TYR A 111 -7.44 -21.80 -0.89
N GLN A 112 -8.17 -21.03 -0.07
CA GLN A 112 -9.50 -21.38 0.41
C GLN A 112 -10.64 -21.23 -0.61
N GLU A 113 -10.32 -20.92 -1.87
CA GLU A 113 -11.23 -20.95 -3.01
C GLU A 113 -10.46 -21.20 -4.32
N CYS A 114 -11.19 -21.42 -5.42
CA CYS A 114 -10.62 -21.49 -6.78
C CYS A 114 -11.41 -20.61 -7.77
N LEU A 115 -12.24 -19.70 -7.27
CA LEU A 115 -12.88 -18.65 -8.07
C LEU A 115 -11.84 -17.77 -8.80
N HIS A 116 -10.63 -17.63 -8.22
CA HIS A 116 -9.53 -16.93 -8.87
C HIS A 116 -8.83 -17.73 -10.00
N CYS A 117 -8.90 -19.06 -9.96
CA CYS A 117 -8.11 -19.96 -10.82
C CYS A 117 -8.23 -19.59 -12.31
N GLN A 118 -9.48 -19.41 -12.78
CA GLN A 118 -9.79 -19.09 -14.18
C GLN A 118 -9.14 -17.79 -14.71
N TYR A 119 -8.84 -16.84 -13.82
CA TYR A 119 -8.32 -15.51 -14.19
C TYR A 119 -6.82 -15.37 -13.98
N THR A 120 -6.28 -16.18 -13.06
CA THR A 120 -4.90 -16.15 -12.55
C THR A 120 -4.04 -17.27 -13.12
N HIS A 121 -4.53 -18.52 -13.09
CA HIS A 121 -3.81 -19.73 -13.46
C HIS A 121 -4.38 -20.34 -14.75
N PRO A 122 -4.06 -19.78 -15.94
CA PRO A 122 -4.59 -20.28 -17.20
C PRO A 122 -4.15 -21.72 -17.47
N SER A 123 -2.91 -22.09 -17.10
CA SER A 123 -2.37 -23.45 -17.28
C SER A 123 -3.03 -24.48 -16.38
N PHE A 124 -3.35 -24.12 -15.13
CA PHE A 124 -4.00 -25.01 -14.16
C PHE A 124 -5.49 -25.22 -14.49
N SER A 125 -6.18 -24.14 -14.88
CA SER A 125 -7.62 -24.15 -15.17
C SER A 125 -8.03 -24.97 -16.40
N VAL A 126 -7.07 -25.41 -17.22
CA VAL A 126 -7.29 -26.40 -18.31
C VAL A 126 -7.58 -27.79 -17.75
N TYR A 127 -6.97 -28.15 -16.61
CA TYR A 127 -7.13 -29.45 -15.95
C TYR A 127 -8.17 -29.40 -14.83
N TYR A 128 -8.23 -28.28 -14.09
CA TYR A 128 -9.07 -28.12 -12.91
C TYR A 128 -9.95 -26.85 -13.02
N PRO A 129 -11.09 -26.94 -13.73
CA PRO A 129 -11.96 -25.77 -13.97
C PRO A 129 -12.82 -25.41 -12.75
N PRO A 130 -12.94 -24.13 -12.36
CA PRO A 130 -13.66 -23.75 -11.13
C PRO A 130 -15.19 -23.79 -11.23
N THR A 131 -15.74 -24.15 -12.39
CA THR A 131 -17.17 -24.39 -12.59
C THR A 131 -17.66 -25.53 -11.70
N SER A 132 -16.96 -26.67 -11.73
CA SER A 132 -17.25 -27.87 -10.93
C SER A 132 -16.74 -27.76 -9.49
N TYR A 133 -15.65 -27.02 -9.27
CA TYR A 133 -14.95 -26.96 -7.98
C TYR A 133 -15.84 -26.66 -6.76
N ALA A 134 -15.62 -27.41 -5.67
CA ALA A 134 -16.30 -27.30 -4.38
C ALA A 134 -15.31 -27.40 -3.20
N VAL A 135 -15.69 -26.83 -2.05
CA VAL A 135 -14.93 -26.90 -0.80
C VAL A 135 -15.79 -27.59 0.27
N HIS A 136 -15.29 -28.68 0.84
CA HIS A 136 -15.87 -29.35 2.00
C HIS A 136 -15.10 -28.92 3.25
N ASN A 137 -15.80 -28.33 4.21
CA ASN A 137 -15.20 -27.76 5.42
C ASN A 137 -15.37 -28.72 6.60
N HIS A 138 -14.27 -29.03 7.26
CA HIS A 138 -14.20 -29.89 8.44
C HIS A 138 -13.62 -29.09 9.62
N GLN A 139 -13.59 -29.69 10.82
CA GLN A 139 -12.92 -29.10 11.97
C GLN A 139 -11.41 -29.04 11.73
N ASN A 140 -10.84 -27.83 11.82
CA ASN A 140 -9.43 -27.48 11.52
C ASN A 140 -8.87 -27.88 10.14
N PHE A 141 -9.66 -28.39 9.19
CA PHE A 141 -9.17 -28.62 7.83
C PHE A 141 -10.28 -28.46 6.78
N SER A 142 -9.88 -28.29 5.52
CA SER A 142 -10.79 -28.18 4.37
C SER A 142 -10.32 -29.09 3.24
N GLN A 143 -11.24 -29.85 2.65
CA GLN A 143 -11.00 -30.62 1.43
C GLN A 143 -11.49 -29.82 0.21
N HIS A 144 -10.62 -29.70 -0.79
CA HIS A 144 -10.90 -29.01 -2.03
C HIS A 144 -11.06 -30.03 -3.16
N ILE A 145 -12.20 -30.00 -3.85
CA ILE A 145 -12.60 -31.00 -4.85
C ILE A 145 -12.77 -30.27 -6.18
N ALA A 146 -11.91 -30.54 -7.16
CA ALA A 146 -11.93 -29.86 -8.46
C ALA A 146 -13.08 -30.32 -9.37
N ASP A 147 -13.43 -31.60 -9.33
CA ASP A 147 -14.56 -32.19 -10.04
C ASP A 147 -15.33 -33.11 -9.09
N PRO A 148 -16.54 -32.74 -8.60
CA PRO A 148 -17.35 -33.58 -7.72
C PRO A 148 -17.80 -34.91 -8.34
N GLU A 149 -17.83 -35.01 -9.68
CA GLU A 149 -18.08 -36.28 -10.37
C GLU A 149 -16.83 -37.17 -10.42
N LYS A 150 -15.64 -36.62 -10.11
CA LYS A 150 -14.34 -37.31 -10.02
C LYS A 150 -13.56 -36.87 -8.77
N PRO A 151 -14.06 -37.16 -7.54
CA PRO A 151 -13.38 -36.78 -6.30
C PRO A 151 -12.00 -37.46 -6.13
N ASP A 152 -11.71 -38.45 -6.97
CA ASP A 152 -10.44 -39.17 -7.00
C ASP A 152 -9.33 -38.56 -7.87
N ASP A 153 -9.62 -37.59 -8.76
CA ASP A 153 -8.65 -36.96 -9.69
C ASP A 153 -7.56 -36.09 -9.01
N GLY A 154 -7.58 -36.02 -7.68
CA GLY A 154 -6.53 -35.42 -6.84
C GLY A 154 -6.90 -35.47 -5.36
N LEU A 155 -5.98 -35.04 -4.49
CA LEU A 155 -6.25 -34.79 -3.07
C LEU A 155 -5.65 -33.44 -2.67
N PHE A 156 -6.52 -32.46 -2.45
CA PHE A 156 -6.16 -31.09 -2.09
C PHE A 156 -6.74 -30.77 -0.71
N LEU A 157 -5.88 -30.66 0.31
CA LEU A 157 -6.26 -30.37 1.69
C LEU A 157 -5.52 -29.13 2.21
N TYR A 158 -6.19 -28.30 2.99
CA TYR A 158 -5.56 -27.32 3.87
C TYR A 158 -5.80 -27.68 5.33
N PHE A 159 -4.76 -27.55 6.15
CA PHE A 159 -4.74 -27.77 7.59
C PHE A 159 -4.55 -26.41 8.28
N PHE A 160 -5.52 -26.06 9.11
CA PHE A 160 -5.50 -24.85 9.91
C PHE A 160 -4.37 -24.91 10.96
N PRO A 161 -3.48 -23.91 11.04
CA PRO A 161 -3.68 -22.54 10.54
C PRO A 161 -2.94 -22.18 9.26
N ASN A 162 -2.09 -23.05 8.69
CA ASN A 162 -1.15 -22.58 7.66
C ASN A 162 -0.57 -23.59 6.67
N CYS A 163 -0.98 -24.85 6.67
CA CYS A 163 -0.32 -25.88 5.86
C CYS A 163 -1.23 -26.47 4.78
N THR A 164 -0.68 -26.85 3.63
CA THR A 164 -1.42 -27.52 2.55
C THR A 164 -0.81 -28.85 2.16
N LEU A 165 -1.62 -29.68 1.51
CA LEU A 165 -1.25 -30.96 0.90
C LEU A 165 -1.97 -31.06 -0.44
N ASN A 166 -1.20 -31.11 -1.54
CA ASN A 166 -1.72 -31.19 -2.90
C ASN A 166 -1.11 -32.40 -3.59
N VAL A 167 -1.89 -33.46 -3.79
CA VAL A 167 -1.47 -34.68 -4.48
C VAL A 167 -2.14 -34.74 -5.85
N TYR A 168 -1.33 -34.61 -6.90
CA TYR A 168 -1.75 -34.67 -8.30
C TYR A 168 -0.54 -34.90 -9.22
N GLY A 169 -0.78 -35.30 -10.47
CA GLY A 169 0.27 -35.40 -11.50
C GLY A 169 1.40 -36.41 -11.22
N GLY A 170 1.20 -37.37 -10.31
CA GLY A 170 2.25 -38.34 -9.91
C GLY A 170 3.14 -37.88 -8.74
N GLY A 171 2.87 -36.71 -8.16
CA GLY A 171 3.60 -36.18 -7.01
C GLY A 171 2.72 -35.53 -5.96
N MET A 172 3.40 -34.93 -4.98
CA MET A 172 2.84 -34.15 -3.89
C MET A 172 3.63 -32.86 -3.75
N SER A 173 2.91 -31.74 -3.61
CA SER A 173 3.45 -30.50 -3.06
C SER A 173 2.74 -30.19 -1.74
N SER A 174 3.51 -29.70 -0.77
CA SER A 174 3.00 -29.15 0.48
C SER A 174 3.62 -27.79 0.69
N PHE A 175 2.84 -26.81 1.13
CA PHE A 175 3.39 -25.52 1.55
C PHE A 175 2.95 -25.14 2.96
N ARG A 176 3.76 -24.32 3.63
CA ARG A 176 3.46 -23.69 4.92
C ARG A 176 3.59 -22.18 4.80
N VAL A 177 2.60 -21.50 5.36
CA VAL A 177 2.48 -20.05 5.43
C VAL A 177 2.98 -19.61 6.82
N CYS A 178 4.30 -19.52 7.02
CA CYS A 178 4.87 -19.30 8.35
C CYS A 178 4.88 -17.80 8.70
N PRO A 179 4.26 -17.37 9.82
CA PRO A 179 4.32 -15.99 10.28
C PRO A 179 5.74 -15.60 10.73
N THR A 180 6.06 -14.31 10.62
CA THR A 180 7.32 -13.71 11.11
C THR A 180 7.03 -12.81 12.31
N ASP A 181 7.90 -11.83 12.60
CA ASP A 181 7.63 -10.78 13.59
C ASP A 181 6.86 -9.58 12.99
N ASP A 182 6.79 -9.44 11.65
CA ASP A 182 6.07 -8.38 10.93
C ASP A 182 4.78 -8.94 10.27
N PRO A 183 3.57 -8.39 10.53
CA PRO A 183 2.31 -8.83 9.91
C PRO A 183 2.27 -8.68 8.40
N ASN A 184 3.19 -7.91 7.79
CA ASN A 184 3.29 -7.73 6.35
C ASN A 184 4.32 -8.66 5.69
N VAL A 185 5.02 -9.51 6.46
CA VAL A 185 6.01 -10.46 5.94
C VAL A 185 5.69 -11.88 6.39
N THR A 186 5.60 -12.79 5.41
CA THR A 186 5.35 -14.21 5.61
C THR A 186 6.50 -15.04 5.04
N ARG A 187 7.04 -15.97 5.82
CA ARG A 187 8.00 -16.98 5.35
C ARG A 187 7.22 -18.11 4.69
N MET A 188 7.22 -18.17 3.37
CA MET A 188 6.64 -19.29 2.64
C MET A 188 7.66 -20.43 2.55
N GLU A 189 7.24 -21.64 2.91
CA GLU A 189 8.03 -22.86 2.76
C GLU A 189 7.28 -23.84 1.86
N PHE A 190 7.97 -24.45 0.89
CA PHE A 190 7.40 -25.45 0.00
C PHE A 190 8.26 -26.71 -0.01
N ASP A 191 7.62 -27.87 0.04
CA ASP A 191 8.24 -29.19 0.00
C ASP A 191 7.62 -30.01 -1.13
N TYR A 192 8.47 -30.64 -1.95
CA TYR A 192 8.08 -31.37 -3.16
C TYR A 192 8.55 -32.82 -3.12
N TYR A 193 7.63 -33.74 -3.44
CA TYR A 193 7.82 -35.18 -3.40
C TYR A 193 7.27 -35.79 -4.70
N HIS A 194 7.99 -36.71 -5.34
CA HIS A 194 7.60 -37.20 -6.67
C HIS A 194 8.22 -38.58 -6.96
N MET A 195 7.44 -39.49 -7.54
CA MET A 195 7.92 -40.86 -7.83
C MET A 195 9.09 -40.85 -8.85
N GLU A 196 8.96 -40.07 -9.92
CA GLU A 196 10.01 -39.87 -10.94
C GLU A 196 11.08 -38.86 -10.49
N SER A 197 12.20 -38.80 -11.20
CA SER A 197 13.33 -37.87 -10.98
C SER A 197 13.95 -37.41 -12.30
N GLY A 198 14.77 -36.34 -12.26
CA GLY A 198 15.33 -35.72 -13.46
C GLY A 198 14.24 -34.97 -14.24
N GLU A 199 14.33 -34.96 -15.57
CA GLU A 199 13.50 -34.13 -16.47
C GLU A 199 11.99 -34.15 -16.13
N LYS A 200 11.41 -35.33 -15.86
CA LYS A 200 9.99 -35.47 -15.46
C LYS A 200 9.65 -34.75 -14.14
N PHE A 201 10.57 -34.77 -13.17
CA PHE A 201 10.41 -34.01 -11.94
C PHE A 201 10.61 -32.52 -12.18
N ASP A 202 11.55 -32.13 -13.04
CA ASP A 202 11.81 -30.73 -13.36
C ASP A 202 10.63 -30.08 -14.10
N GLU A 203 9.94 -30.83 -14.97
CA GLU A 203 8.66 -30.43 -15.59
C GLU A 203 7.54 -30.24 -14.55
N TYR A 204 7.32 -31.23 -13.67
CA TYR A 204 6.36 -31.14 -12.56
C TYR A 204 6.66 -29.93 -11.67
N PHE A 205 7.92 -29.81 -11.20
CA PHE A 205 8.39 -28.73 -10.34
C PHE A 205 8.16 -27.36 -11.00
N LYS A 206 8.51 -27.21 -12.28
CA LYS A 206 8.28 -25.97 -13.04
C LYS A 206 6.81 -25.59 -13.12
N PHE A 207 5.91 -26.56 -13.34
CA PHE A 207 4.46 -26.30 -13.37
C PHE A 207 3.94 -25.86 -11.99
N VAL A 208 4.21 -26.63 -10.93
CA VAL A 208 3.72 -26.28 -9.58
C VAL A 208 4.37 -25.00 -9.04
N ARG A 209 5.60 -24.68 -9.47
CA ARG A 209 6.30 -23.43 -9.15
C ARG A 209 5.66 -22.24 -9.86
N GLN A 210 5.17 -22.39 -11.10
CA GLN A 210 4.46 -21.32 -11.80
C GLN A 210 3.20 -20.90 -11.03
N VAL A 211 2.33 -21.85 -10.69
CA VAL A 211 1.08 -21.58 -9.93
C VAL A 211 1.39 -20.84 -8.62
N ALA A 212 2.32 -21.37 -7.82
CA ALA A 212 2.72 -20.77 -6.55
C ALA A 212 3.39 -19.37 -6.66
N MET A 213 3.86 -18.97 -7.84
CA MET A 213 4.37 -17.61 -8.09
C MET A 213 3.28 -16.67 -8.65
N GLU A 214 2.28 -17.21 -9.36
CA GLU A 214 1.09 -16.46 -9.77
C GLU A 214 0.23 -16.07 -8.55
N ASP A 215 0.06 -16.98 -7.59
CA ASP A 215 -0.55 -16.70 -6.26
C ASP A 215 0.21 -15.61 -5.49
N TYR A 216 1.53 -15.60 -5.62
CA TYR A 216 2.39 -14.63 -4.94
C TYR A 216 2.13 -13.20 -5.41
N GLU A 217 1.96 -13.01 -6.72
CA GLU A 217 1.59 -11.70 -7.27
C GLU A 217 0.18 -11.28 -6.82
N LEU A 218 -0.77 -12.21 -6.69
CA LEU A 218 -2.06 -11.91 -6.07
C LEU A 218 -1.89 -11.38 -4.65
N CYS A 219 -1.13 -12.10 -3.82
CA CYS A 219 -1.00 -11.80 -2.39
C CYS A 219 -0.29 -10.47 -2.13
N GLU A 220 0.85 -10.19 -2.78
CA GLU A 220 1.57 -8.92 -2.59
C GLU A 220 0.77 -7.71 -3.09
N LYS A 221 0.04 -7.83 -4.21
CA LYS A 221 -0.79 -6.74 -4.74
C LYS A 221 -2.08 -6.55 -3.95
N ALA A 222 -2.63 -7.61 -3.34
CA ALA A 222 -3.74 -7.50 -2.40
C ALA A 222 -3.29 -6.84 -1.08
N GLN A 223 -2.21 -7.31 -0.45
CA GLN A 223 -1.66 -6.71 0.77
C GLN A 223 -1.33 -5.23 0.57
N SER A 224 -0.64 -4.88 -0.51
CA SER A 224 -0.29 -3.49 -0.81
C SER A 224 -1.53 -2.58 -0.83
N ASN A 225 -2.67 -3.04 -1.34
CA ASN A 225 -3.92 -2.28 -1.32
C ASN A 225 -4.65 -2.29 0.04
N LEU A 226 -4.53 -3.35 0.83
CA LEU A 226 -5.06 -3.43 2.20
C LEU A 226 -4.37 -2.41 3.12
N THR A 227 -3.03 -2.30 3.04
CA THR A 227 -2.24 -1.38 3.89
C THR A 227 -2.42 0.11 3.57
N LYS A 228 -3.03 0.49 2.43
CA LYS A 228 -3.25 1.92 2.10
C LYS A 228 -4.48 2.54 2.78
N GLY A 229 -5.27 1.77 3.54
CA GLY A 229 -6.49 2.26 4.20
C GLY A 229 -7.63 2.67 3.26
N ILE A 230 -7.57 2.31 1.98
CA ILE A 230 -8.61 2.64 0.96
C ILE A 230 -9.76 1.64 1.01
N TYR A 231 -9.43 0.36 1.22
CA TYR A 231 -10.35 -0.77 1.29
C TYR A 231 -10.57 -1.15 2.76
N SER A 232 -11.78 -1.63 3.06
CA SER A 232 -12.18 -2.08 4.41
C SER A 232 -12.59 -3.54 4.40
N GLU A 233 -13.52 -3.91 3.54
CA GLU A 233 -14.08 -5.26 3.45
C GLU A 233 -14.74 -5.48 2.08
N GLY A 234 -14.94 -6.75 1.73
CA GLY A 234 -15.62 -7.18 0.51
C GLY A 234 -16.62 -8.30 0.79
N ILE A 235 -17.46 -8.60 -0.20
CA ILE A 235 -18.52 -9.61 -0.10
C ILE A 235 -18.00 -10.93 -0.67
N LEU A 236 -18.11 -12.02 0.11
CA LEU A 236 -17.76 -13.37 -0.33
C LEU A 236 -18.95 -14.06 -0.99
N ASN A 237 -18.67 -14.93 -1.96
CA ASN A 237 -19.67 -15.85 -2.49
C ASN A 237 -19.93 -17.00 -1.48
N PRO A 238 -21.17 -17.23 -1.00
CA PRO A 238 -21.42 -18.18 0.08
C PRO A 238 -21.20 -19.65 -0.32
N GLU A 239 -21.15 -19.96 -1.62
CA GLU A 239 -20.84 -21.30 -2.13
C GLU A 239 -19.36 -21.39 -2.54
N LYS A 240 -18.93 -20.52 -3.46
CA LYS A 240 -17.62 -20.58 -4.12
C LYS A 240 -16.46 -19.98 -3.31
N GLU A 241 -16.73 -19.27 -2.22
CA GLU A 241 -15.72 -18.77 -1.26
C GLU A 241 -16.03 -19.23 0.18
N SER A 242 -16.77 -20.34 0.31
CA SER A 242 -17.18 -20.92 1.60
C SER A 242 -15.99 -21.28 2.50
N GLY A 243 -14.88 -21.76 1.95
CA GLY A 243 -13.64 -22.03 2.69
C GLY A 243 -13.03 -20.78 3.34
N VAL A 244 -13.07 -19.63 2.66
CA VAL A 244 -12.62 -18.35 3.23
C VAL A 244 -13.50 -17.98 4.42
N SER A 245 -14.80 -18.26 4.34
CA SER A 245 -15.73 -18.00 5.44
C SER A 245 -15.59 -18.98 6.63
N SER A 246 -15.09 -20.20 6.42
CA SER A 246 -14.99 -21.23 7.46
C SER A 246 -13.77 -21.05 8.36
N VAL A 247 -12.62 -20.64 7.79
CA VAL A 247 -11.37 -20.37 8.55
C VAL A 247 -11.56 -19.27 9.60
N TYR A 248 -12.45 -18.31 9.34
CA TYR A 248 -12.80 -17.23 10.27
C TYR A 248 -14.20 -17.40 10.92
N GLY A 249 -14.92 -18.46 10.55
CA GLY A 249 -16.30 -18.70 10.95
C GLY A 249 -16.42 -19.63 12.15
N GLY A 250 -16.73 -19.07 13.32
CA GLY A 250 -17.40 -19.77 14.42
C GLY A 250 -16.60 -20.76 15.26
N GLN A 251 -15.44 -21.27 14.81
CA GLN A 251 -14.63 -22.22 15.60
C GLN A 251 -13.11 -21.91 15.61
N ASN A 252 -12.46 -21.70 14.46
CA ASN A 252 -11.00 -21.91 14.40
C ASN A 252 -10.12 -20.70 14.80
N SER A 253 -10.54 -19.46 14.58
CA SER A 253 -9.68 -18.28 14.80
C SER A 253 -10.33 -17.19 15.66
N PHE A 254 -11.57 -16.79 15.37
CA PHE A 254 -12.28 -15.75 16.12
C PHE A 254 -12.48 -16.11 17.61
N ASN A 255 -12.79 -17.37 17.93
CA ASN A 255 -13.01 -17.81 19.31
C ASN A 255 -11.67 -18.04 20.02
N MET A 256 -10.73 -18.77 19.42
CA MET A 256 -9.43 -19.09 20.04
C MET A 256 -8.64 -17.84 20.47
N ALA A 257 -8.79 -16.71 19.76
CA ALA A 257 -8.16 -15.43 20.14
C ALA A 257 -8.89 -14.68 21.26
N MET A 258 -10.19 -14.94 21.50
CA MET A 258 -10.98 -14.27 22.56
C MET A 258 -11.21 -15.14 23.81
N GLU A 259 -10.95 -16.44 23.75
CA GLU A 259 -11.15 -17.38 24.85
C GLU A 259 -9.96 -17.44 25.85
N GLU A 260 -8.87 -16.67 25.67
CA GLU A 260 -7.92 -16.46 26.76
C GLU A 260 -8.60 -15.60 27.86
N PRO A 261 -8.83 -16.14 29.08
CA PRO A 261 -9.44 -15.35 30.13
C PRO A 261 -8.45 -14.28 30.59
N TYR A 262 -8.86 -13.01 30.50
CA TYR A 262 -8.16 -11.90 31.15
C TYR A 262 -7.79 -12.29 32.58
N PRO A 263 -6.50 -12.27 32.97
CA PRO A 263 -6.10 -12.58 34.34
C PRO A 263 -6.60 -11.46 35.25
N ALA A 264 -7.78 -11.66 35.84
CA ALA A 264 -8.40 -10.72 36.76
C ALA A 264 -7.39 -10.37 37.87
N LEU A 265 -7.18 -9.07 38.12
CA LEU A 265 -6.15 -8.62 39.06
C LEU A 265 -6.33 -9.34 40.41
N PRO A 266 -5.26 -9.91 40.98
CA PRO A 266 -5.31 -10.49 42.32
C PRO A 266 -5.98 -9.51 43.31
N PRO A 267 -6.91 -9.96 44.17
CA PRO A 267 -7.74 -9.05 44.97
C PRO A 267 -6.95 -8.08 45.87
N ALA A 268 -5.70 -8.44 46.21
CA ALA A 268 -4.75 -7.55 46.89
C ALA A 268 -4.42 -6.26 46.12
N LEU A 269 -4.35 -6.29 44.78
CA LEU A 269 -4.07 -5.11 43.96
C LEU A 269 -5.29 -4.20 43.81
N SER A 270 -6.50 -4.80 43.71
CA SER A 270 -7.76 -4.05 43.70
C SER A 270 -7.93 -3.21 44.99
N ALA A 271 -7.64 -3.82 46.15
CA ALA A 271 -7.61 -3.12 47.42
C ALA A 271 -6.57 -1.98 47.46
N LEU A 272 -5.38 -2.18 46.88
CA LEU A 272 -4.32 -1.16 46.86
C LEU A 272 -4.74 0.09 46.04
N VAL A 273 -5.36 -0.11 44.87
CA VAL A 273 -5.88 0.99 44.04
C VAL A 273 -6.99 1.76 44.76
N LEU A 274 -7.89 1.07 45.46
CA LEU A 274 -8.96 1.70 46.23
C LEU A 274 -8.40 2.55 47.39
N VAL A 275 -7.39 2.05 48.11
CA VAL A 275 -6.71 2.80 49.18
C VAL A 275 -5.99 4.04 48.65
N LEU A 276 -5.31 3.95 47.50
CA LEU A 276 -4.64 5.10 46.87
C LEU A 276 -5.64 6.18 46.40
N LEU A 277 -6.77 5.77 45.82
CA LEU A 277 -7.85 6.68 45.44
C LEU A 277 -8.45 7.40 46.67
N LEU A 278 -8.74 6.67 47.75
CA LEU A 278 -9.26 7.25 48.99
C LEU A 278 -8.25 8.18 49.68
N ALA A 279 -6.96 7.86 49.65
CA ALA A 279 -5.90 8.73 50.15
C ALA A 279 -5.78 10.02 49.33
N GLY A 280 -5.84 9.94 48.00
CA GLY A 280 -5.86 11.11 47.12
C GLY A 280 -7.08 12.01 47.36
N LEU A 281 -8.26 11.41 47.54
CA LEU A 281 -9.49 12.15 47.84
C LEU A 281 -9.40 12.86 49.21
N ALA A 282 -8.85 12.20 50.23
CA ALA A 282 -8.62 12.80 51.54
C ALA A 282 -7.63 13.98 51.48
N PHE A 283 -6.57 13.88 50.66
CA PHE A 283 -5.59 14.95 50.49
C PHE A 283 -6.19 16.18 49.79
N LEU A 284 -7.08 15.97 48.79
CA LEU A 284 -7.86 17.03 48.14
C LEU A 284 -8.83 17.73 49.10
N LEU A 285 -9.51 16.98 49.97
CA LEU A 285 -10.41 17.56 50.98
C LEU A 285 -9.65 18.35 52.07
N GLN A 286 -8.41 17.96 52.38
CA GLN A 286 -7.54 18.71 53.30
C GLN A 286 -6.87 19.94 52.68
N SER A 287 -6.70 20.02 51.35
CA SER A 287 -6.16 21.21 50.68
C SER A 287 -7.22 22.30 50.48
N LEU A 288 -8.47 21.90 50.22
CA LEU A 288 -9.62 22.81 50.03
C LEU A 288 -10.13 23.50 51.32
N SER A 289 -9.58 23.16 52.49
CA SER A 289 -10.10 23.57 53.80
C SER A 289 -9.22 24.56 54.59
N LYS A 290 -8.27 25.26 53.94
CA LYS A 290 -7.41 26.29 54.56
C LYS A 290 -7.54 27.66 53.88
N PRO A 291 -7.77 28.76 54.62
CA PRO A 291 -7.95 30.09 54.05
C PRO A 291 -6.62 30.75 53.64
N LEU A 292 -6.63 31.45 52.51
CA LEU A 292 -5.49 32.20 51.96
C LEU A 292 -5.32 33.57 52.67
N PHE A 293 -4.23 33.78 53.42
CA PHE A 293 -3.80 35.12 53.84
C PHE A 293 -2.29 35.21 54.19
N ARG A 294 -1.63 36.28 53.70
CA ARG A 294 -0.23 36.71 53.95
C ARG A 294 0.87 35.73 53.47
N GLY A 295 2.07 36.20 53.08
CA GLY A 295 2.53 37.58 52.90
C GLY A 295 4.00 37.66 52.44
N TYR A 296 4.41 38.78 51.82
CA TYR A 296 5.78 39.03 51.34
C TYR A 296 6.81 39.16 52.48
N LYS A 297 7.99 38.52 52.36
CA LYS A 297 9.29 39.20 52.15
C LYS A 297 10.52 38.27 52.11
N PHE A 298 11.44 38.60 51.18
CA PHE A 298 12.90 38.49 51.22
C PHE A 298 13.58 37.82 52.44
N LEU A 299 14.54 36.91 52.14
CA LEU A 299 15.94 37.19 52.46
C LEU A 299 16.94 36.56 51.46
N ARG A 300 18.08 35.96 51.87
CA ARG A 300 19.36 36.02 51.11
C ARG A 300 20.42 35.01 51.59
N ILE A 301 21.58 34.96 50.90
CA ILE A 301 22.88 34.27 51.25
C ILE A 301 22.91 32.79 50.79
N ALA A 302 23.99 32.21 50.23
CA ALA A 302 25.40 32.63 50.07
C ALA A 302 25.99 32.43 48.64
N LYS A 303 27.16 33.05 48.39
CA LYS A 303 28.16 32.67 47.34
C LYS A 303 29.02 31.50 47.88
N PRO A 304 29.61 30.65 47.04
CA PRO A 304 30.87 30.99 46.36
C PRO A 304 30.79 30.66 44.84
N THR A 305 31.80 30.86 44.00
CA THR A 305 33.21 31.30 44.20
C THR A 305 33.56 32.33 43.10
N GLU A 306 34.83 32.42 42.69
CA GLU A 306 35.29 32.90 41.38
C GLU A 306 36.43 32.01 40.89
N THR A 307 36.57 31.84 39.57
CA THR A 307 37.76 31.33 38.89
C THR A 307 38.00 32.26 37.70
N GLU A 308 39.24 32.72 37.49
CA GLU A 308 39.56 33.73 36.47
C GLU A 308 39.59 33.16 35.04
N LEU A 309 39.55 34.05 34.06
CA LEU A 309 39.50 33.77 32.62
C LEU A 309 40.86 34.01 31.97
N ASP A 310 41.29 33.10 31.09
CA ASP A 310 42.27 33.44 30.04
C ASP A 310 41.56 34.19 28.89
N PRO A 311 42.20 35.21 28.28
CA PRO A 311 41.58 36.02 27.23
C PRO A 311 41.64 35.36 25.85
N VAL A 312 40.49 35.21 25.20
CA VAL A 312 40.37 34.88 23.77
C VAL A 312 40.03 36.18 23.00
N PRO A 313 40.60 36.43 21.79
CA PRO A 313 40.44 37.72 21.11
C PRO A 313 39.00 38.08 20.74
N ASP A 314 38.70 39.38 20.82
CA ASP A 314 37.47 39.98 20.30
C ASP A 314 37.40 39.86 18.77
N GLY A 315 36.27 39.40 18.23
CA GLY A 315 36.20 39.07 16.80
C GLY A 315 35.14 38.05 16.37
N ASN A 316 33.87 38.22 16.77
CA ASN A 316 32.77 37.77 15.91
C ASN A 316 31.47 38.54 16.19
N GLU A 317 30.77 38.92 15.12
CA GLU A 317 29.47 39.57 15.23
C GLU A 317 28.43 38.58 15.76
N ASN A 318 27.56 39.02 16.69
CA ASN A 318 26.46 38.20 17.19
C ASN A 318 25.36 38.05 16.14
N ILE A 319 25.59 37.20 15.13
CA ILE A 319 24.58 36.76 14.19
C ILE A 319 23.59 35.87 14.96
N VAL A 320 22.50 36.48 15.43
CA VAL A 320 21.36 35.76 16.00
C VAL A 320 20.63 35.05 14.86
N CYS A 321 21.14 33.87 14.51
CA CYS A 321 20.43 32.93 13.64
C CYS A 321 19.11 32.56 14.32
N LYS A 322 18.00 33.11 13.81
CA LYS A 322 16.66 32.69 14.19
C LYS A 322 16.54 31.17 13.97
N GLU A 323 16.15 30.43 14.99
CA GLU A 323 15.89 28.99 14.86
C GLU A 323 14.85 28.73 13.77
N SER A 324 15.04 27.63 13.04
CA SER A 324 14.18 27.22 11.93
C SER A 324 12.79 26.83 12.44
N ASP A 325 11.73 27.39 11.87
CA ASP A 325 10.34 27.00 12.18
C ASP A 325 9.97 25.58 11.67
N PHE A 326 10.88 24.94 10.91
CA PHE A 326 10.74 23.61 10.31
C PHE A 326 11.34 22.51 11.21
N PRO A 327 10.77 21.28 11.22
CA PRO A 327 11.36 20.13 11.91
C PRO A 327 12.80 19.81 11.48
N GLN A 328 13.63 19.30 12.40
CA GLN A 328 15.01 18.91 12.09
C GLN A 328 15.10 17.84 10.99
N ASN A 329 14.10 16.95 10.94
CA ASN A 329 13.93 15.87 9.97
C ASN A 329 13.09 16.26 8.73
N TRP A 330 12.87 17.55 8.43
CA TRP A 330 12.01 18.03 7.34
C TRP A 330 12.24 17.38 5.96
N TRP A 331 13.48 16.98 5.67
CA TRP A 331 13.89 16.40 4.39
C TRP A 331 13.99 14.86 4.38
N THR A 332 13.94 14.20 5.53
CA THR A 332 14.33 12.79 5.71
C THR A 332 13.50 12.01 6.74
N GLY A 333 12.57 12.66 7.44
CA GLY A 333 11.70 12.03 8.42
C GLY A 333 10.55 11.29 7.76
N SER A 334 10.47 9.97 7.98
CA SER A 334 9.35 9.15 7.51
C SER A 334 8.04 9.52 8.23
N ASP A 335 8.14 9.95 9.49
CA ASP A 335 7.07 10.57 10.29
C ASP A 335 6.53 11.87 9.65
N VAL A 336 7.43 12.75 9.19
CA VAL A 336 7.06 13.98 8.47
C VAL A 336 6.42 13.64 7.14
N PHE A 337 6.93 12.61 6.43
CA PHE A 337 6.38 12.17 5.16
C PHE A 337 4.98 11.55 5.29
N GLU A 338 4.74 10.67 6.26
CA GLU A 338 3.39 10.13 6.52
C GLU A 338 2.39 11.24 6.86
N LEU A 339 2.81 12.24 7.62
CA LEU A 339 2.00 13.42 7.88
C LEU A 339 1.81 14.30 6.61
N GLU A 340 2.78 14.41 5.70
CA GLU A 340 2.60 15.01 4.36
C GLU A 340 1.56 14.24 3.52
N ARG A 341 1.57 12.90 3.55
CA ARG A 341 0.57 12.06 2.87
C ARG A 341 -0.85 12.37 3.34
N ARG A 342 -1.06 12.50 4.66
CA ARG A 342 -2.38 12.77 5.25
C ARG A 342 -2.79 14.25 5.18
N ALA A 343 -1.86 15.19 5.34
CA ALA A 343 -2.15 16.63 5.37
C ALA A 343 -2.25 17.27 3.98
N ILE A 344 -1.47 16.78 3.00
CA ILE A 344 -1.27 17.44 1.70
C ILE A 344 -1.81 16.56 0.58
N PHE A 345 -1.19 15.41 0.30
CA PHE A 345 -1.52 14.60 -0.88
C PHE A 345 -2.94 14.01 -0.81
N SER A 346 -3.44 13.76 0.40
CA SER A 346 -4.82 13.31 0.61
C SER A 346 -5.88 14.42 0.61
N LYS A 347 -5.52 15.71 0.57
CA LYS A 347 -6.46 16.85 0.78
C LYS A 347 -6.38 17.98 -0.25
N LYS A 348 -5.26 18.13 -0.95
CA LYS A 348 -5.01 19.19 -1.92
C LYS A 348 -5.33 18.69 -3.33
N TRP A 349 -5.65 19.61 -4.23
CA TRP A 349 -5.82 19.27 -5.65
C TRP A 349 -4.46 19.00 -6.31
N LEU A 350 -4.29 17.82 -6.90
CA LEU A 350 -3.05 17.36 -7.53
C LEU A 350 -3.23 17.30 -9.05
N TYR A 351 -2.34 17.92 -9.82
CA TYR A 351 -2.26 17.71 -11.28
C TYR A 351 -1.65 16.33 -11.57
N LEU A 352 -2.21 15.59 -12.55
CA LEU A 352 -1.68 14.28 -12.96
C LEU A 352 -1.48 14.09 -14.46
N ALA A 353 -2.26 14.77 -15.31
CA ALA A 353 -2.19 14.60 -16.77
C ALA A 353 -2.87 15.75 -17.52
N HIS A 354 -2.51 15.93 -18.79
CA HIS A 354 -3.32 16.71 -19.72
C HIS A 354 -4.31 15.80 -20.46
N ARG A 355 -5.50 16.32 -20.77
CA ARG A 355 -6.57 15.61 -21.48
C ARG A 355 -6.11 15.01 -22.81
N ASN A 356 -5.13 15.59 -23.46
CA ASN A 356 -4.66 15.16 -24.78
C ASN A 356 -3.68 13.97 -24.74
N ARG A 357 -3.35 13.46 -23.55
CA ARG A 357 -2.73 12.13 -23.37
C ARG A 357 -3.72 10.99 -23.68
N PHE A 358 -5.03 11.25 -23.59
CA PHE A 358 -6.11 10.29 -23.87
C PHE A 358 -6.66 10.48 -25.29
N THR A 359 -6.43 9.52 -26.17
CA THR A 359 -6.80 9.59 -27.60
C THR A 359 -8.25 9.18 -27.87
N LYS A 360 -8.77 8.18 -27.15
CA LYS A 360 -10.07 7.54 -27.41
C LYS A 360 -10.75 7.03 -26.12
N PRO A 361 -12.09 6.88 -26.11
CA PRO A 361 -12.80 6.25 -24.99
C PRO A 361 -12.25 4.87 -24.64
N GLY A 362 -12.08 4.64 -23.34
CA GLY A 362 -11.43 3.45 -22.78
C GLY A 362 -9.93 3.59 -22.54
N ASP A 363 -9.25 4.61 -23.10
CA ASP A 363 -7.86 4.91 -22.74
C ASP A 363 -7.75 5.18 -21.22
N TYR A 364 -6.80 4.52 -20.57
CA TYR A 364 -6.55 4.65 -19.14
C TYR A 364 -5.06 4.80 -18.80
N HIS A 365 -4.78 5.47 -17.68
CA HIS A 365 -3.46 5.62 -17.10
C HIS A 365 -3.48 5.40 -15.59
N SER A 366 -2.66 4.44 -15.13
CA SER A 366 -2.47 4.13 -13.72
C SER A 366 -1.34 4.97 -13.14
N PHE A 367 -1.45 5.36 -11.86
CA PHE A 367 -0.44 6.10 -11.11
C PHE A 367 -0.41 5.57 -9.67
N GLU A 368 0.72 5.68 -8.98
CA GLU A 368 0.78 5.60 -7.51
C GLU A 368 1.26 6.96 -7.00
N VAL A 369 0.43 7.64 -6.20
CA VAL A 369 0.66 9.02 -5.78
C VAL A 369 0.82 9.03 -4.27
N ALA A 370 2.04 9.31 -3.79
CA ALA A 370 2.36 9.24 -2.35
C ALA A 370 1.92 7.88 -1.74
N GLY A 371 2.23 6.79 -2.43
CA GLY A 371 1.82 5.44 -2.04
C GLY A 371 0.34 5.11 -2.18
N ILE A 372 -0.49 5.96 -2.82
CA ILE A 372 -1.92 5.70 -3.05
C ILE A 372 -2.13 5.32 -4.53
N PRO A 373 -2.48 4.06 -4.85
CA PRO A 373 -2.62 3.61 -6.24
C PRO A 373 -4.00 3.97 -6.82
N ILE A 374 -3.98 4.59 -8.00
CA ILE A 374 -5.15 5.19 -8.67
C ILE A 374 -5.07 4.95 -10.18
N PHE A 375 -6.18 5.14 -10.91
CA PHE A 375 -6.15 5.23 -12.36
C PHE A 375 -7.16 6.24 -12.91
N LEU A 376 -6.74 6.96 -13.96
CA LEU A 376 -7.55 7.82 -14.80
C LEU A 376 -8.10 7.00 -15.97
N VAL A 377 -9.35 7.17 -16.36
CA VAL A 377 -9.94 6.55 -17.57
C VAL A 377 -10.86 7.51 -18.32
N LEU A 378 -10.77 7.52 -19.65
CA LEU A 378 -11.62 8.34 -20.52
C LEU A 378 -12.95 7.63 -20.85
N GLY A 379 -14.08 8.23 -20.49
CA GLY A 379 -15.41 7.74 -20.83
C GLY A 379 -15.83 8.01 -22.29
N LYS A 380 -16.87 7.30 -22.75
CA LYS A 380 -17.53 7.55 -24.06
C LYS A 380 -18.17 8.93 -24.18
N ASP A 381 -18.44 9.57 -23.05
CA ASP A 381 -18.91 10.95 -22.92
C ASP A 381 -17.78 12.00 -22.99
N GLY A 382 -16.53 11.57 -23.24
CA GLY A 382 -15.37 12.45 -23.36
C GLY A 382 -14.80 12.93 -22.01
N VAL A 383 -15.43 12.55 -20.90
CA VAL A 383 -15.07 12.90 -19.53
C VAL A 383 -14.03 11.91 -18.99
N VAL A 384 -12.90 12.42 -18.48
CA VAL A 384 -11.95 11.59 -17.71
C VAL A 384 -12.46 11.47 -16.28
N ARG A 385 -12.44 10.24 -15.74
CA ARG A 385 -12.80 9.91 -14.36
C ARG A 385 -11.64 9.21 -13.68
N VAL A 386 -11.55 9.33 -12.36
CA VAL A 386 -10.49 8.71 -11.55
C VAL A 386 -11.08 7.82 -10.47
N PHE A 387 -10.43 6.69 -10.25
CA PHE A 387 -10.77 5.71 -9.23
C PHE A 387 -9.50 5.23 -8.51
N HIS A 388 -9.62 4.81 -7.26
CA HIS A 388 -8.55 4.04 -6.63
C HIS A 388 -8.39 2.70 -7.37
N ASN A 389 -7.16 2.24 -7.56
CA ASN A 389 -6.84 1.03 -8.31
C ASN A 389 -7.00 -0.23 -7.44
N VAL A 390 -8.20 -0.40 -6.87
CA VAL A 390 -8.51 -1.33 -5.78
C VAL A 390 -9.84 -2.02 -6.09
N CYS A 391 -9.83 -3.35 -6.25
CA CYS A 391 -11.05 -4.12 -6.51
C CYS A 391 -11.95 -4.15 -5.26
N ARG A 392 -13.26 -3.98 -5.45
CA ARG A 392 -14.27 -4.02 -4.38
C ARG A 392 -14.57 -5.41 -3.81
N HIS A 393 -13.97 -6.46 -4.37
CA HIS A 393 -14.15 -7.84 -3.93
C HIS A 393 -13.12 -8.25 -2.88
N ARG A 394 -11.82 -8.32 -3.25
CA ARG A 394 -10.72 -8.77 -2.38
C ARG A 394 -9.43 -7.96 -2.61
N ALA A 395 -9.55 -6.64 -2.53
CA ALA A 395 -8.50 -5.61 -2.59
C ALA A 395 -7.56 -5.55 -3.82
N TYR A 396 -7.35 -6.61 -4.60
CA TYR A 396 -6.38 -6.67 -5.70
C TYR A 396 -6.57 -5.57 -6.77
N THR A 397 -5.50 -5.25 -7.50
CA THR A 397 -5.46 -4.20 -8.53
C THR A 397 -6.40 -4.45 -9.72
N VAL A 398 -7.03 -3.39 -10.23
CA VAL A 398 -7.92 -3.43 -11.40
C VAL A 398 -7.13 -3.22 -12.69
N THR A 399 -6.16 -2.30 -12.70
CA THR A 399 -5.28 -2.01 -13.83
C THR A 399 -3.83 -2.35 -13.50
N ARG A 400 -3.38 -3.54 -13.90
CA ARG A 400 -1.98 -4.03 -13.75
C ARG A 400 -0.95 -3.28 -14.61
N LYS A 401 -1.37 -2.49 -15.59
CA LYS A 401 -0.48 -1.72 -16.50
C LYS A 401 -0.56 -0.23 -16.21
N GLU A 402 0.55 0.48 -16.41
CA GLU A 402 0.59 1.95 -16.36
C GLU A 402 -0.31 2.62 -17.40
N CYS A 403 -0.54 1.96 -18.54
CA CYS A 403 -1.43 2.43 -19.58
C CYS A 403 -2.13 1.30 -20.32
N GLY A 404 -3.27 1.62 -20.94
CA GLY A 404 -3.98 0.72 -21.82
C GLY A 404 -5.27 1.34 -22.36
N SER A 405 -6.09 0.52 -23.01
CA SER A 405 -7.35 0.93 -23.64
C SER A 405 -8.39 -0.17 -23.46
N SER A 406 -9.41 0.06 -22.61
CA SER A 406 -10.61 -0.80 -22.56
C SER A 406 -11.83 -0.05 -22.03
N MET A 407 -13.00 -0.35 -22.60
CA MET A 407 -14.29 0.12 -22.09
C MET A 407 -14.76 -0.62 -20.83
N ILE A 408 -14.19 -1.79 -20.56
CA ILE A 408 -14.49 -2.65 -19.40
C ILE A 408 -13.16 -3.13 -18.79
N LEU A 409 -12.96 -2.84 -17.51
CA LEU A 409 -11.74 -3.17 -16.76
C LEU A 409 -12.05 -4.34 -15.81
N GLY A 410 -11.50 -5.52 -16.12
CA GLY A 410 -11.68 -6.74 -15.34
C GLY A 410 -10.53 -6.95 -14.36
N CYS A 411 -10.86 -7.05 -13.07
CA CYS A 411 -9.92 -7.48 -12.03
C CYS A 411 -9.41 -8.89 -12.34
N ARG A 412 -8.09 -9.10 -12.24
CA ARG A 412 -7.44 -10.38 -12.54
C ARG A 412 -7.50 -11.42 -11.42
N TYR A 413 -7.97 -11.04 -10.23
CA TYR A 413 -8.21 -11.98 -9.13
C TYR A 413 -9.45 -12.83 -9.46
N HIS A 414 -10.67 -12.28 -9.29
CA HIS A 414 -11.94 -13.03 -9.44
C HIS A 414 -12.83 -12.57 -10.59
N GLY A 415 -12.28 -11.88 -11.60
CA GLY A 415 -13.01 -11.48 -12.81
C GLY A 415 -14.06 -10.37 -12.65
N TRP A 416 -14.20 -9.76 -11.47
CA TRP A 416 -15.08 -8.61 -11.24
C TRP A 416 -14.73 -7.47 -12.20
N SER A 417 -15.71 -7.00 -12.97
CA SER A 417 -15.49 -6.15 -14.13
C SER A 417 -16.30 -4.86 -14.08
N TYR A 418 -15.62 -3.73 -14.24
CA TYR A 418 -16.15 -2.37 -14.09
C TYR A 418 -16.12 -1.61 -15.42
N ASN A 419 -17.03 -0.65 -15.63
CA ASN A 419 -16.98 0.21 -16.82
C ASN A 419 -16.19 1.51 -16.58
N THR A 420 -16.09 2.38 -17.60
CA THR A 420 -15.42 3.69 -17.52
C THR A 420 -16.06 4.71 -16.57
N LYS A 421 -17.19 4.39 -15.92
CA LYS A 421 -17.78 5.17 -14.81
C LYS A 421 -17.50 4.54 -13.44
N GLY A 422 -16.83 3.39 -13.37
CA GLY A 422 -16.58 2.64 -12.14
C GLY A 422 -17.74 1.76 -11.67
N GLU A 423 -18.86 1.74 -12.41
CA GLU A 423 -20.03 0.89 -12.12
C GLU A 423 -19.62 -0.60 -12.25
N LEU A 424 -20.03 -1.48 -11.32
CA LEU A 424 -19.77 -2.93 -11.39
C LEU A 424 -20.76 -3.60 -12.35
N ILE A 425 -20.25 -4.23 -13.41
CA ILE A 425 -21.05 -4.76 -14.53
C ILE A 425 -21.22 -6.28 -14.40
N LYS A 426 -20.10 -6.97 -14.16
CA LYS A 426 -20.03 -8.43 -14.00
C LYS A 426 -19.33 -8.77 -12.69
N ALA A 427 -19.95 -9.62 -11.89
CA ALA A 427 -19.36 -10.29 -10.74
C ALA A 427 -19.64 -11.78 -10.91
N PRO A 428 -18.66 -12.59 -11.38
CA PRO A 428 -18.90 -14.01 -11.71
C PRO A 428 -19.51 -14.78 -10.53
N TYR A 429 -20.54 -15.59 -10.80
CA TYR A 429 -21.30 -16.37 -9.81
C TYR A 429 -22.08 -15.56 -8.74
N PHE A 430 -22.05 -14.21 -8.77
CA PHE A 430 -22.81 -13.39 -7.81
C PHE A 430 -24.24 -13.03 -8.27
N ASP A 431 -24.60 -13.24 -9.54
CA ASP A 431 -25.88 -12.78 -10.11
C ASP A 431 -27.13 -13.37 -9.43
N ASN A 432 -27.00 -14.54 -8.77
CA ASN A 432 -28.07 -15.21 -8.03
C ASN A 432 -27.92 -15.14 -6.49
N VAL A 433 -26.90 -14.46 -5.96
CA VAL A 433 -26.61 -14.45 -4.51
C VAL A 433 -27.62 -13.55 -3.78
N PRO A 434 -28.44 -14.08 -2.84
CA PRO A 434 -29.51 -13.32 -2.21
C PRO A 434 -29.01 -12.08 -1.46
N GLY A 435 -29.52 -10.89 -1.85
CA GLY A 435 -29.14 -9.61 -1.26
C GLY A 435 -27.87 -8.96 -1.84
N PHE A 436 -27.19 -9.59 -2.81
CA PHE A 436 -26.08 -8.96 -3.51
C PHE A 436 -26.58 -7.88 -4.49
N ASP A 437 -26.08 -6.65 -4.34
CA ASP A 437 -26.34 -5.52 -5.24
C ASP A 437 -25.04 -5.07 -5.93
N LYS A 438 -25.07 -4.97 -7.26
CA LYS A 438 -23.92 -4.48 -8.05
C LYS A 438 -23.69 -2.98 -7.88
N THR A 439 -24.74 -2.16 -7.74
CA THR A 439 -24.65 -0.69 -7.66
C THR A 439 -23.80 -0.27 -6.46
N GLN A 440 -24.04 -0.96 -5.33
CA GLN A 440 -23.31 -0.88 -4.07
C GLN A 440 -21.81 -1.16 -4.19
N ASN A 441 -21.40 -1.92 -5.19
CA ASN A 441 -20.04 -2.45 -5.31
C ASN A 441 -19.28 -1.86 -6.50
N SER A 442 -19.67 -0.64 -6.91
CA SER A 442 -18.90 0.25 -7.79
C SER A 442 -17.54 0.65 -7.19
N LEU A 443 -16.56 0.96 -8.05
CA LEU A 443 -15.22 1.40 -7.66
C LEU A 443 -15.25 2.66 -6.77
N PHE A 444 -14.24 2.78 -5.92
CA PHE A 444 -14.01 3.98 -5.12
C PHE A 444 -13.58 5.14 -6.04
N SER A 445 -14.50 6.05 -6.34
CA SER A 445 -14.24 7.26 -7.12
C SER A 445 -13.31 8.23 -6.41
N ILE A 446 -12.65 9.09 -7.19
CA ILE A 446 -11.80 10.18 -6.73
C ILE A 446 -12.33 11.49 -7.32
N HIS A 447 -12.33 12.56 -6.53
CA HIS A 447 -12.80 13.87 -7.03
C HIS A 447 -11.91 14.30 -8.18
N THR A 448 -12.51 14.57 -9.32
CA THR A 448 -11.80 14.83 -10.58
C THR A 448 -12.35 16.10 -11.19
N THR A 449 -11.47 17.00 -11.64
CA THR A 449 -11.84 18.14 -12.47
C THR A 449 -10.90 18.27 -13.66
N THR A 450 -11.37 18.89 -14.74
CA THR A 450 -10.58 19.16 -15.95
C THR A 450 -10.80 20.60 -16.34
N THR A 451 -9.73 21.39 -16.41
CA THR A 451 -9.83 22.82 -16.76
C THR A 451 -10.25 23.01 -18.22
N PRO A 452 -10.71 24.20 -18.64
CA PRO A 452 -11.02 24.48 -20.04
C PRO A 452 -9.84 24.23 -20.99
N ALA A 453 -8.61 24.51 -20.53
CA ALA A 453 -7.37 24.20 -21.27
C ALA A 453 -7.14 22.69 -21.39
N GLY A 454 -7.56 21.89 -20.40
CA GLY A 454 -7.47 20.43 -20.44
C GLY A 454 -6.57 19.81 -19.37
N PHE A 455 -6.06 20.57 -18.41
CA PHE A 455 -5.31 19.99 -17.28
C PHE A 455 -6.27 19.21 -16.37
N ILE A 456 -5.91 17.96 -16.04
CA ILE A 456 -6.70 17.07 -15.18
C ILE A 456 -6.12 17.11 -13.78
N PHE A 457 -6.97 17.44 -12.82
CA PHE A 457 -6.67 17.50 -11.41
C PHE A 457 -7.53 16.50 -10.63
N VAL A 458 -6.94 15.94 -9.58
CA VAL A 458 -7.64 15.05 -8.64
C VAL A 458 -7.56 15.58 -7.21
N ASN A 459 -8.49 15.17 -6.35
CA ASN A 459 -8.34 15.29 -4.91
C ASN A 459 -8.81 13.99 -4.26
N LEU A 460 -7.98 13.44 -3.37
CA LEU A 460 -8.15 12.09 -2.82
C LEU A 460 -9.05 12.06 -1.57
N ASP A 461 -9.44 13.22 -1.02
CA ASP A 461 -10.28 13.31 0.18
C ASP A 461 -11.65 12.63 -0.05
N ALA A 462 -11.99 11.66 0.79
CA ALA A 462 -13.24 10.91 0.72
C ALA A 462 -14.49 11.72 1.11
N CYS A 463 -14.32 12.95 1.60
CA CYS A 463 -15.41 13.87 1.91
C CYS A 463 -16.30 14.13 0.67
N PRO A 464 -17.63 13.99 0.75
CA PRO A 464 -18.51 14.24 -0.39
C PRO A 464 -18.50 15.68 -0.94
N THR A 465 -18.08 16.65 -0.12
CA THR A 465 -18.07 18.08 -0.46
C THR A 465 -16.65 18.63 -0.52
N MET A 466 -16.24 19.13 -1.68
CA MET A 466 -14.88 19.64 -1.93
C MET A 466 -14.85 21.16 -2.14
N VAL A 467 -13.76 21.79 -1.70
CA VAL A 467 -13.42 23.17 -2.09
C VAL A 467 -13.08 23.18 -3.58
N PRO A 468 -13.70 24.04 -4.42
CA PRO A 468 -13.39 24.13 -5.84
C PRO A 468 -11.91 24.46 -6.10
N LEU A 469 -11.34 23.81 -7.12
CA LEU A 469 -9.99 24.10 -7.60
C LEU A 469 -9.89 25.56 -8.09
N GLN A 470 -8.83 26.26 -7.68
CA GLN A 470 -8.52 27.62 -8.14
C GLN A 470 -7.39 27.59 -9.18
N THR A 471 -7.72 27.78 -10.46
CA THR A 471 -6.76 27.67 -11.58
C THR A 471 -6.35 29.01 -12.21
N ARG A 472 -6.79 30.17 -11.68
CA ARG A 472 -6.63 31.50 -12.31
C ARG A 472 -5.23 31.77 -12.90
N SER A 473 -4.15 31.42 -12.18
CA SER A 473 -2.77 31.61 -12.67
C SER A 473 -2.46 30.68 -13.86
N LEU A 474 -2.79 29.39 -13.72
CA LEU A 474 -2.59 28.36 -14.74
C LEU A 474 -3.45 28.60 -15.99
N ASP A 475 -4.70 29.02 -15.84
CA ASP A 475 -5.58 29.35 -16.97
C ASP A 475 -5.07 30.59 -17.72
N ALA A 476 -4.56 31.61 -17.00
CA ALA A 476 -3.96 32.78 -17.62
C ALA A 476 -2.64 32.45 -18.34
N PHE A 477 -1.81 31.57 -17.77
CA PHE A 477 -0.60 31.03 -18.39
C PHE A 477 -0.93 30.24 -19.66
N ALA A 478 -1.87 29.29 -19.58
CA ALA A 478 -2.30 28.50 -20.73
C ALA A 478 -2.92 29.37 -21.83
N GLY A 479 -3.69 30.39 -21.46
CA GLY A 479 -4.22 31.39 -22.39
C GLY A 479 -3.13 32.20 -23.11
N ARG A 480 -2.05 32.61 -22.41
CA ARG A 480 -0.90 33.28 -23.03
C ARG A 480 -0.22 32.40 -24.07
N HIS A 481 0.11 31.16 -23.70
CA HIS A 481 0.93 30.24 -24.52
C HIS A 481 0.11 29.33 -25.45
N GLY A 482 -1.19 29.57 -25.59
CA GLY A 482 -2.06 28.77 -26.44
C GLY A 482 -2.14 27.29 -26.04
N ILE A 483 -1.93 26.95 -24.76
CA ILE A 483 -2.06 25.58 -24.26
C ILE A 483 -3.55 25.24 -24.18
N GLY A 484 -3.94 24.11 -24.78
CA GLY A 484 -5.35 23.75 -24.88
C GLY A 484 -5.59 22.40 -25.55
N ARG A 485 -6.85 22.11 -25.88
CA ARG A 485 -7.26 20.89 -26.59
C ARG A 485 -6.58 20.72 -27.97
N GLN A 486 -6.05 21.80 -28.55
CA GLN A 486 -5.24 21.81 -29.77
C GLN A 486 -3.79 21.32 -29.63
N SER A 487 -3.29 21.06 -28.41
CA SER A 487 -1.92 20.55 -28.21
C SER A 487 -1.82 19.04 -28.47
N THR A 488 -0.74 18.57 -29.09
CA THR A 488 -0.49 17.13 -29.28
C THR A 488 0.46 16.61 -28.21
N TRP A 489 0.14 15.50 -27.54
CA TRP A 489 1.08 14.79 -26.67
C TRP A 489 2.16 14.12 -27.52
N LEU A 490 3.43 14.43 -27.24
CA LEU A 490 4.58 13.86 -27.94
C LEU A 490 5.15 12.62 -27.24
N GLY A 491 4.88 12.47 -25.94
CA GLY A 491 5.35 11.35 -25.13
C GLY A 491 5.54 11.75 -23.68
N GLY A 492 5.96 10.79 -22.87
CA GLY A 492 6.29 11.02 -21.47
C GLY A 492 6.74 9.76 -20.76
N HIS A 493 7.66 9.91 -19.83
CA HIS A 493 8.26 8.83 -19.03
C HIS A 493 8.48 9.29 -17.59
N THR A 494 8.89 8.36 -16.73
CA THR A 494 9.21 8.63 -15.33
C THR A 494 10.71 8.41 -15.13
N VAL A 495 11.35 9.28 -14.34
CA VAL A 495 12.70 9.07 -13.82
C VAL A 495 12.59 9.08 -12.29
N GLU A 496 12.97 8.00 -11.63
CA GLU A 496 13.10 7.96 -10.17
C GLU A 496 14.44 8.56 -9.74
N GLY A 497 14.48 9.18 -8.57
CA GLY A 497 15.70 9.66 -7.93
C GLY A 497 15.59 9.68 -6.40
N GLN A 498 16.74 9.51 -5.74
CA GLN A 498 16.91 9.41 -4.29
C GLN A 498 16.93 10.79 -3.61
N PHE A 499 15.88 11.58 -3.82
CA PHE A 499 15.67 12.88 -3.18
C PHE A 499 14.22 13.09 -2.72
N ASN A 500 14.04 13.95 -1.71
CA ASN A 500 12.70 14.35 -1.23
C ASN A 500 11.99 15.28 -2.23
N TRP A 501 10.69 15.04 -2.46
CA TRP A 501 9.86 15.76 -3.42
C TRP A 501 9.86 17.30 -3.26
N LYS A 502 10.08 17.82 -2.05
CA LYS A 502 10.13 19.27 -1.77
C LYS A 502 11.26 20.00 -2.51
N ILE A 503 12.20 19.28 -3.14
CA ILE A 503 13.20 19.87 -4.05
C ILE A 503 12.54 20.59 -5.24
N ALA A 504 11.38 20.10 -5.71
CA ALA A 504 10.58 20.69 -6.80
C ALA A 504 10.28 22.18 -6.60
N LEU A 505 10.13 22.60 -5.33
CA LEU A 505 9.72 23.94 -4.94
C LEU A 505 10.82 24.99 -5.14
N ARG A 506 12.09 24.55 -5.14
CA ARG A 506 13.29 25.39 -5.24
C ARG A 506 13.73 25.63 -6.70
N LEU A 507 13.12 24.94 -7.67
CA LEU A 507 13.57 24.87 -9.06
C LEU A 507 12.81 25.88 -9.94
N GLN A 508 13.12 27.16 -9.77
CA GLN A 508 12.52 28.26 -10.57
C GLN A 508 12.84 28.18 -12.08
N LYS A 509 13.94 27.51 -12.46
CA LYS A 509 14.22 27.10 -13.84
C LYS A 509 14.91 25.75 -13.82
N PHE A 510 14.32 24.75 -14.45
CA PHE A 510 14.85 23.39 -14.41
C PHE A 510 15.90 23.10 -15.49
N ILE A 511 15.84 23.82 -16.62
CA ILE A 511 16.80 23.76 -17.72
C ILE A 511 17.06 25.18 -18.21
N ASP A 512 18.30 25.48 -18.64
CA ASP A 512 18.55 26.64 -19.48
C ASP A 512 18.10 26.33 -20.93
N HIS A 513 17.03 27.00 -21.37
CA HIS A 513 16.46 26.82 -22.70
C HIS A 513 17.25 27.55 -23.81
N THR A 514 18.27 28.36 -23.51
CA THR A 514 19.03 29.12 -24.52
C THR A 514 19.69 28.23 -25.59
N GLU A 515 20.28 27.10 -25.20
CA GLU A 515 20.86 26.14 -26.15
C GLU A 515 19.80 25.57 -27.11
N LEU A 516 18.62 25.21 -26.58
CA LEU A 516 17.49 24.74 -27.37
C LEU A 516 16.95 25.86 -28.28
N GLU A 517 16.94 27.12 -27.81
CA GLU A 517 16.59 28.26 -28.65
C GLU A 517 17.58 28.43 -29.82
N THR A 518 18.85 28.04 -29.67
CA THR A 518 19.84 28.02 -30.77
C THR A 518 19.76 26.82 -31.72
N GLU A 519 19.55 25.59 -31.24
CA GLU A 519 19.50 24.39 -32.11
C GLU A 519 18.38 24.46 -33.16
N PHE A 520 17.18 24.89 -32.74
CA PHE A 520 16.03 25.10 -33.63
C PHE A 520 16.15 26.42 -34.45
N SER A 521 17.31 27.08 -34.53
CA SER A 521 17.54 28.34 -35.26
C SER A 521 18.35 28.19 -36.57
N GLN A 522 18.21 27.06 -37.28
CA GLN A 522 18.83 26.93 -38.61
C GLN A 522 18.10 27.77 -39.67
N PRO A 523 18.81 28.51 -40.55
CA PRO A 523 18.22 29.47 -41.46
C PRO A 523 17.69 28.82 -42.75
N LYS A 524 16.38 28.90 -43.00
CA LYS A 524 15.79 28.74 -44.34
C LYS A 524 14.92 29.95 -44.68
N LEU A 525 15.42 30.75 -45.64
CA LEU A 525 14.86 31.98 -46.22
C LEU A 525 14.35 33.05 -45.24
N LYS A 526 15.15 34.13 -45.07
CA LYS A 526 14.62 35.44 -44.68
C LYS A 526 13.78 36.02 -45.83
N THR A 527 12.47 35.81 -45.83
CA THR A 527 11.55 36.61 -46.65
C THR A 527 11.33 37.98 -46.01
N LEU A 528 11.40 39.05 -46.80
CA LEU A 528 11.62 40.43 -46.31
C LEU A 528 10.40 41.10 -45.65
N LEU A 529 9.32 40.36 -45.37
CA LEU A 529 8.01 40.89 -44.96
C LEU A 529 7.64 40.64 -43.50
N SER A 530 8.43 39.86 -42.75
CA SER A 530 8.17 39.57 -41.33
C SER A 530 8.48 40.75 -40.38
N SER A 531 9.06 41.85 -40.89
CA SER A 531 9.37 43.06 -40.12
C SER A 531 8.14 43.89 -39.70
N LEU A 532 7.00 43.72 -40.38
CA LEU A 532 5.77 44.48 -40.11
C LEU A 532 4.80 43.76 -39.15
N PHE A 533 4.88 42.43 -39.06
CA PHE A 533 4.17 41.63 -38.06
C PHE A 533 5.15 41.16 -36.98
N ASN A 534 5.66 42.13 -36.23
CA ASN A 534 6.54 41.90 -35.08
C ASN A 534 5.73 41.32 -33.90
N SER A 535 5.32 40.06 -34.01
CA SER A 535 4.83 39.31 -32.86
C SER A 535 5.92 39.28 -31.80
N SER A 536 5.58 39.68 -30.58
CA SER A 536 6.54 39.74 -29.48
C SER A 536 7.23 38.39 -29.32
N ARG A 537 8.57 38.37 -29.27
CA ARG A 537 9.35 37.20 -28.85
C ARG A 537 8.90 36.77 -27.45
N MET A 538 7.92 35.88 -27.39
CA MET A 538 7.44 35.28 -26.15
C MET A 538 8.57 34.42 -25.60
N ARG A 539 9.14 34.89 -24.49
CA ARG A 539 10.15 34.16 -23.74
C ARG A 539 9.53 32.89 -23.17
N SER A 540 10.38 31.89 -22.98
CA SER A 540 10.06 30.72 -22.17
C SER A 540 9.58 31.16 -20.77
N GLU A 541 8.43 30.65 -20.33
CA GLU A 541 7.77 30.98 -19.06
C GLU A 541 7.40 29.68 -18.34
N ASP A 542 7.52 29.67 -17.00
CA ASP A 542 7.11 28.56 -16.14
C ASP A 542 5.91 28.94 -15.24
N VAL A 543 5.18 27.93 -14.78
CA VAL A 543 4.19 28.08 -13.72
C VAL A 543 4.25 26.88 -12.76
N ARG A 544 4.33 27.19 -11.46
CA ARG A 544 4.26 26.18 -10.39
C ARG A 544 2.80 25.86 -10.07
N VAL A 545 2.53 24.57 -9.87
CA VAL A 545 1.21 24.00 -9.56
C VAL A 545 1.40 23.14 -8.31
N PHE A 546 0.98 23.68 -7.16
CA PHE A 546 1.10 23.04 -5.86
C PHE A 546 0.44 21.65 -5.84
N PRO A 547 0.99 20.63 -5.15
CA PRO A 547 2.24 20.68 -4.37
C PRO A 547 3.52 20.42 -5.19
N PHE A 548 3.49 19.53 -6.18
CA PHE A 548 4.71 18.93 -6.76
C PHE A 548 4.90 19.16 -8.27
N THR A 549 4.08 19.98 -8.91
CA THR A 549 4.05 20.11 -10.38
C THR A 549 4.63 21.44 -10.83
N THR A 550 5.40 21.43 -11.92
CA THR A 550 5.80 22.62 -12.67
C THR A 550 5.49 22.43 -14.15
N ILE A 551 5.04 23.48 -14.83
CA ILE A 551 4.67 23.45 -16.26
C ILE A 551 5.45 24.57 -16.96
N HIS A 552 6.17 24.23 -18.02
CA HIS A 552 7.16 25.08 -18.67
C HIS A 552 6.86 25.21 -20.16
N THR A 553 7.06 26.39 -20.74
CA THR A 553 6.99 26.60 -22.19
C THR A 553 8.36 26.90 -22.79
N VAL A 554 8.59 26.39 -24.00
CA VAL A 554 9.79 26.63 -24.80
C VAL A 554 9.36 27.37 -26.07
N ARG A 555 10.08 28.45 -26.42
CA ARG A 555 9.76 29.31 -27.59
C ARG A 555 8.30 29.80 -27.60
N GLY A 556 7.79 30.27 -26.46
CA GLY A 556 6.47 30.91 -26.38
C GLY A 556 5.28 29.97 -26.59
N GLY A 557 5.41 28.68 -26.24
CA GLY A 557 4.32 27.70 -26.25
C GLY A 557 4.31 26.72 -27.42
N VAL A 558 5.22 26.84 -28.39
CA VAL A 558 5.37 25.88 -29.50
C VAL A 558 5.64 24.47 -28.98
N LEU A 559 6.49 24.35 -27.96
CA LEU A 559 6.62 23.16 -27.12
C LEU A 559 6.33 23.54 -25.67
N TRP A 560 5.71 22.64 -24.93
CA TRP A 560 5.52 22.79 -23.48
C TRP A 560 5.56 21.42 -22.79
N TYR A 561 6.04 21.39 -21.56
CA TYR A 561 6.15 20.16 -20.77
C TYR A 561 5.70 20.37 -19.32
N SER A 562 5.26 19.28 -18.68
CA SER A 562 4.98 19.25 -17.26
C SER A 562 5.93 18.28 -16.55
N LEU A 563 6.55 18.73 -15.46
CA LEU A 563 7.29 17.90 -14.50
C LEU A 563 6.44 17.74 -13.25
N SER A 564 6.15 16.50 -12.85
CA SER A 564 5.42 16.20 -11.61
C SER A 564 6.31 15.34 -10.71
N PHE A 565 6.73 15.88 -9.57
CA PHE A 565 7.64 15.26 -8.61
C PHE A 565 6.85 14.40 -7.62
N ILE A 566 6.35 13.25 -8.08
CA ILE A 566 5.44 12.39 -7.32
C ILE A 566 6.25 11.65 -6.24
N PRO A 567 5.99 11.84 -4.94
CA PRO A 567 6.77 11.19 -3.90
C PRO A 567 6.49 9.69 -3.82
N ILE A 568 7.54 8.93 -3.52
CA ILE A 568 7.51 7.49 -3.22
C ILE A 568 7.72 7.28 -1.72
N SER A 569 8.72 7.97 -1.14
CA SER A 569 9.01 7.99 0.31
C SER A 569 9.55 9.36 0.74
N GLU A 570 9.92 9.52 2.02
CA GLU A 570 10.67 10.67 2.54
C GLU A 570 11.96 10.98 1.76
N SER A 571 12.59 9.97 1.15
CA SER A 571 13.89 10.05 0.47
C SER A 571 13.85 9.71 -1.01
N ARG A 572 12.68 9.40 -1.60
CA ARG A 572 12.56 8.93 -2.99
C ARG A 572 11.40 9.59 -3.74
N THR A 573 11.66 10.03 -4.97
CA THR A 573 10.69 10.73 -5.82
C THR A 573 10.67 10.18 -7.25
N ALA A 574 9.48 9.93 -7.78
CA ALA A 574 9.23 9.65 -9.20
C ALA A 574 8.95 10.97 -9.95
N VAL A 575 9.92 11.48 -10.70
CA VAL A 575 9.74 12.67 -11.54
C VAL A 575 9.14 12.25 -12.87
N ARG A 576 7.84 12.52 -13.05
CA ARG A 576 7.12 12.29 -14.29
C ARG A 576 7.32 13.47 -15.25
N ILE A 577 7.78 13.18 -16.47
CA ILE A 577 7.85 14.11 -17.59
C ILE A 577 6.71 13.78 -18.56
N ASP A 578 5.93 14.78 -18.98
CA ASP A 578 5.06 14.70 -20.16
C ASP A 578 5.32 15.92 -21.07
N LEU A 579 5.53 15.68 -22.37
CA LEU A 579 5.84 16.70 -23.38
C LEU A 579 4.71 16.84 -24.41
N TYR A 580 4.47 18.08 -24.82
CA TYR A 580 3.41 18.46 -25.75
C TYR A 580 3.89 19.51 -26.76
N THR A 581 3.18 19.62 -27.89
CA THR A 581 3.40 20.64 -28.94
C THR A 581 2.13 21.39 -29.30
N HIS A 582 2.23 22.63 -29.78
CA HIS A 582 1.11 23.39 -30.33
C HIS A 582 1.10 23.35 -31.88
N LYS A 583 0.20 22.52 -32.43
CA LYS A 583 -0.33 22.50 -33.81
C LYS A 583 0.66 22.40 -35.00
N ASP A 584 0.31 21.53 -35.97
CA ASP A 584 0.81 21.54 -37.37
C ASP A 584 2.35 21.47 -37.61
N MET A 585 3.09 20.81 -36.71
CA MET A 585 4.16 19.94 -37.20
C MET A 585 3.54 18.61 -37.62
N GLY A 586 3.50 18.32 -38.92
CA GLY A 586 3.09 17.02 -39.44
C GLY A 586 3.99 15.91 -38.87
N SER A 587 3.38 14.77 -38.49
CA SER A 587 4.06 13.68 -37.76
C SER A 587 5.40 13.30 -38.41
N PRO A 588 6.47 13.28 -37.61
CA PRO A 588 6.82 12.03 -36.91
C PRO A 588 6.51 12.06 -35.41
N ALA A 589 6.50 10.88 -34.80
CA ALA A 589 6.35 10.69 -33.35
C ALA A 589 7.57 11.16 -32.53
N SER A 590 8.65 11.61 -33.17
CA SER A 590 9.67 12.42 -32.54
C SER A 590 10.15 13.55 -33.46
N SER A 591 10.31 14.73 -32.87
CA SER A 591 11.27 15.71 -33.35
C SER A 591 12.60 15.40 -32.67
N PRO A 592 13.76 15.45 -33.37
CA PRO A 592 15.06 15.22 -32.73
C PRO A 592 15.28 16.12 -31.50
N ALA A 593 14.75 17.34 -31.52
CA ALA A 593 14.88 18.26 -30.40
C ALA A 593 13.84 18.04 -29.27
N ALA A 594 12.78 17.26 -29.51
CA ALA A 594 11.95 16.71 -28.44
C ALA A 594 12.72 15.60 -27.69
N GLU A 595 13.43 14.74 -28.41
CA GLU A 595 14.35 13.75 -27.82
C GLU A 595 15.50 14.43 -27.06
N THR A 596 16.14 15.48 -27.63
CA THR A 596 17.14 16.29 -26.92
C THR A 596 16.59 16.87 -25.62
N LEU A 597 15.36 17.42 -25.63
CA LEU A 597 14.73 17.95 -24.43
C LEU A 597 14.44 16.84 -23.39
N PHE A 598 13.90 15.68 -23.80
CA PHE A 598 13.70 14.54 -22.90
C PHE A 598 15.02 14.05 -22.28
N ASN A 599 16.09 13.99 -23.06
CA ASN A 599 17.41 13.55 -22.61
C ASN A 599 18.02 14.56 -21.61
N LYS A 600 17.95 15.87 -21.92
CA LYS A 600 18.40 16.93 -20.99
C LYS A 600 17.60 16.89 -19.69
N LEU A 601 16.26 16.80 -19.76
CA LEU A 601 15.41 16.68 -18.56
C LEU A 601 15.77 15.46 -17.72
N SER A 602 16.00 14.30 -18.35
CA SER A 602 16.37 13.07 -17.65
C SER A 602 17.73 13.14 -16.98
N ASN A 603 18.68 13.87 -17.56
CA ASN A 603 20.01 14.06 -16.98
C ASN A 603 19.96 15.07 -15.83
N SER A 604 19.27 16.21 -15.98
CA SER A 604 19.12 17.18 -14.89
C SER A 604 18.34 16.63 -13.69
N ILE A 605 17.47 15.62 -13.87
CA ILE A 605 16.86 14.88 -12.75
C ILE A 605 17.91 14.04 -12.00
N ARG A 606 18.84 13.39 -12.69
CA ARG A 606 19.96 12.65 -12.06
C ARG A 606 20.97 13.60 -11.40
N GLU A 607 21.14 14.80 -11.94
CA GLU A 607 21.98 15.85 -11.33
C GLU A 607 21.38 16.41 -10.02
N LEU A 608 20.06 16.26 -9.77
CA LEU A 608 19.49 16.58 -8.45
C LEU A 608 19.90 15.58 -7.37
N GLU A 609 20.12 14.32 -7.73
CA GLU A 609 20.45 13.23 -6.82
C GLU A 609 21.81 13.47 -6.15
N THR A 610 22.84 13.74 -6.94
CA THR A 610 24.19 14.08 -6.45
C THR A 610 24.25 15.40 -5.66
N GLN A 611 23.35 16.35 -5.95
CA GLN A 611 23.17 17.57 -5.16
C GLN A 611 22.49 17.30 -3.81
N PHE A 612 21.61 16.30 -3.71
CA PHE A 612 20.91 15.93 -2.48
C PHE A 612 21.79 15.07 -1.54
N GLU A 613 22.64 14.20 -2.10
CA GLU A 613 23.58 13.34 -1.35
C GLU A 613 24.82 14.08 -0.79
N SER A 614 25.02 15.36 -1.13
CA SER A 614 26.27 16.07 -0.85
C SER A 614 26.53 16.31 0.66
N PRO A 615 27.74 16.09 1.22
CA PRO A 615 27.91 15.64 2.62
C PRO A 615 27.80 16.71 3.74
N SER A 616 27.10 17.82 3.52
CA SER A 616 27.20 19.03 4.35
C SER A 616 26.47 19.01 5.72
N GLY A 617 26.09 17.83 6.23
CA GLY A 617 25.68 17.58 7.63
C GLY A 617 24.31 18.13 8.07
N THR A 618 23.83 19.20 7.43
CA THR A 618 22.46 19.70 7.49
C THR A 618 21.98 19.99 6.07
N ALA A 619 20.71 20.33 5.86
CA ALA A 619 20.15 20.61 4.53
C ALA A 619 20.58 21.98 3.92
N THR A 620 21.81 22.42 4.21
CA THR A 620 22.52 23.56 3.63
C THR A 620 22.98 23.24 2.21
N LEU A 621 22.02 23.13 1.29
CA LEU A 621 22.29 23.10 -0.16
C LEU A 621 23.09 24.35 -0.59
N PRO A 622 23.88 24.27 -1.67
CA PRO A 622 24.82 25.31 -2.06
C PRO A 622 24.17 26.70 -2.27
N THR A 623 24.92 27.74 -1.89
CA THR A 623 24.51 29.15 -1.79
C THR A 623 23.98 29.80 -3.08
N TYR A 624 24.11 29.11 -4.22
CA TYR A 624 23.53 29.53 -5.50
C TYR A 624 22.00 29.32 -5.59
N ILE A 625 21.39 28.57 -4.66
CA ILE A 625 19.94 28.30 -4.64
C ILE A 625 19.19 29.28 -3.70
N THR A 626 19.90 30.04 -2.86
CA THR A 626 19.31 30.86 -1.77
C THR A 626 19.13 32.36 -2.08
N SER A 627 19.49 32.84 -3.28
CA SER A 627 19.65 34.28 -3.57
C SER A 627 18.53 34.94 -4.40
N ALA A 628 17.41 34.25 -4.64
CA ALA A 628 16.25 34.80 -5.33
C ALA A 628 15.01 34.81 -4.40
N PRO A 629 14.65 35.95 -3.78
CA PRO A 629 13.36 36.11 -3.13
C PRO A 629 12.24 35.95 -4.16
N ASP A 630 11.20 35.20 -3.83
CA ASP A 630 10.03 35.05 -4.70
C ASP A 630 9.26 36.38 -4.79
N PRO A 631 9.21 37.05 -5.97
CA PRO A 631 8.53 38.33 -6.11
C PRO A 631 6.99 38.22 -6.00
N THR A 632 6.45 37.00 -5.91
CA THR A 632 5.02 36.74 -5.68
C THR A 632 4.65 36.51 -4.22
N GLY A 633 5.62 36.46 -3.31
CA GLY A 633 5.41 36.65 -1.86
C GLY A 633 4.88 35.45 -1.05
N THR A 634 4.81 34.24 -1.64
CA THR A 634 4.33 33.04 -0.93
C THR A 634 5.42 31.98 -0.83
N ASP A 635 6.08 31.86 0.33
CA ASP A 635 6.96 30.72 0.59
C ASP A 635 6.15 29.41 0.60
N THR A 636 6.39 28.59 -0.41
CA THR A 636 5.66 27.32 -0.59
C THR A 636 6.04 26.29 0.47
N GLN A 637 7.21 26.40 1.13
CA GLN A 637 7.55 25.53 2.25
C GLN A 637 6.76 25.89 3.52
N SER A 638 6.49 27.18 3.75
CA SER A 638 5.59 27.64 4.81
C SER A 638 4.14 27.15 4.63
N GLU A 639 3.60 27.08 3.41
CA GLU A 639 2.25 26.51 3.17
C GLU A 639 2.19 25.02 3.56
N ILE A 640 3.24 24.25 3.21
CA ILE A 640 3.39 22.83 3.58
C ILE A 640 3.46 22.70 5.11
N LEU A 641 4.26 23.54 5.75
CA LEU A 641 4.46 23.56 7.20
C LEU A 641 3.16 23.93 7.95
N GLU A 642 2.38 24.87 7.45
CA GLU A 642 1.08 25.25 8.02
C GLU A 642 0.05 24.13 7.86
N ALA A 643 -0.01 23.47 6.69
CA ALA A 643 -0.91 22.34 6.45
C ALA A 643 -0.61 21.16 7.40
N ILE A 644 0.69 20.82 7.55
CA ILE A 644 1.19 19.80 8.47
C ILE A 644 0.86 20.14 9.93
N LYS A 645 1.21 21.35 10.39
CA LYS A 645 0.93 21.80 11.77
C LYS A 645 -0.58 21.81 12.07
N SER A 646 -1.41 22.19 11.09
CA SER A 646 -2.87 22.19 11.21
C SER A 646 -3.46 20.79 11.27
N HIS A 647 -2.94 19.84 10.47
CA HIS A 647 -3.41 18.45 10.46
C HIS A 647 -3.00 17.71 11.73
N ALA A 648 -1.74 17.81 12.16
CA ALA A 648 -1.27 17.21 13.41
C ALA A 648 -2.03 17.72 14.64
N LYS A 649 -2.41 19.01 14.65
CA LYS A 649 -3.27 19.56 15.71
C LYS A 649 -4.65 18.90 15.74
N LEU A 650 -5.22 18.56 14.57
CA LEU A 650 -6.51 17.88 14.47
C LEU A 650 -6.41 16.40 14.89
N GLU A 651 -5.36 15.68 14.47
CA GLU A 651 -5.09 14.31 14.91
C GLU A 651 -4.94 14.24 16.45
N LYS A 652 -4.17 15.17 17.02
CA LYS A 652 -4.03 15.31 18.48
C LYS A 652 -5.33 15.70 19.21
N GLN A 653 -6.27 16.36 18.53
CA GLN A 653 -7.60 16.68 19.09
C GLN A 653 -8.58 15.50 19.04
N LEU A 654 -8.40 14.56 18.10
CA LEU A 654 -9.22 13.35 18.00
C LEU A 654 -8.61 12.13 18.69
N GLY A 655 -7.31 12.19 19.04
CA GLY A 655 -6.58 11.09 19.69
C GLY A 655 -6.18 9.96 18.73
N ALA A 656 -6.24 10.20 17.41
CA ALA A 656 -5.95 9.20 16.38
C ALA A 656 -5.47 9.87 15.08
N GLU A 657 -4.77 9.12 14.23
CA GLU A 657 -4.42 9.55 12.89
C GLU A 657 -5.66 9.67 11.98
N ILE A 658 -5.63 10.62 11.04
CA ILE A 658 -6.75 10.95 10.16
C ILE A 658 -6.32 10.71 8.71
N PHE A 659 -6.78 9.60 8.15
CA PHE A 659 -6.57 9.21 6.75
C PHE A 659 -7.72 9.76 5.88
N PRO A 660 -7.55 10.85 5.12
CA PRO A 660 -8.67 11.50 4.43
C PRO A 660 -9.12 10.71 3.19
N ALA A 661 -8.21 9.97 2.56
CA ALA A 661 -8.53 9.05 1.46
C ALA A 661 -9.27 7.78 1.92
N THR A 662 -9.35 7.51 3.22
CA THR A 662 -10.11 6.38 3.77
C THR A 662 -11.60 6.65 3.69
N ARG A 663 -12.27 5.92 2.81
CA ARG A 663 -13.73 5.87 2.78
C ARG A 663 -14.23 5.09 3.99
N ARG A 664 -15.17 5.68 4.74
CA ARG A 664 -15.82 4.98 5.87
C ARG A 664 -16.38 3.63 5.38
N PRO A 665 -16.15 2.53 6.12
CA PRO A 665 -16.72 1.22 5.82
C PRO A 665 -18.25 1.24 5.79
N ARG A 666 -18.84 0.13 5.32
CA ARG A 666 -20.21 -0.22 5.72
C ARG A 666 -20.16 -0.61 7.20
N SER A 667 -20.70 0.24 8.07
CA SER A 667 -20.88 -0.05 9.49
C SER A 667 -21.62 -1.38 9.67
N ASN A 668 -20.92 -2.37 10.20
CA ASN A 668 -21.46 -3.64 10.64
C ASN A 668 -20.78 -4.03 11.95
N THR A 669 -21.48 -4.79 12.79
CA THR A 669 -21.05 -5.05 14.17
C THR A 669 -19.75 -5.85 14.25
N ARG A 670 -19.45 -6.72 13.28
CA ARG A 670 -18.17 -7.44 13.23
C ARG A 670 -17.01 -6.50 12.93
N PHE A 671 -17.17 -5.58 11.98
CA PHE A 671 -16.16 -4.56 11.71
C PHE A 671 -15.94 -3.64 12.92
N GLU A 672 -17.00 -3.24 13.62
CA GLU A 672 -16.91 -2.39 14.81
C GLU A 672 -16.24 -3.11 15.99
N GLN A 673 -16.55 -4.40 16.21
CA GLN A 673 -15.86 -5.26 17.17
C GLN A 673 -14.37 -5.45 16.82
N ALA A 674 -14.06 -5.71 15.54
CA ALA A 674 -12.71 -5.85 15.03
C ALA A 674 -11.85 -4.60 15.28
N GLU A 675 -12.38 -3.42 14.95
CA GLU A 675 -11.69 -2.14 15.19
C GLU A 675 -11.54 -1.84 16.69
N GLN A 676 -12.48 -2.26 17.53
CA GLN A 676 -12.37 -2.10 18.98
C GLN A 676 -11.30 -3.03 19.55
N ILE A 677 -11.24 -4.30 19.13
CA ILE A 677 -10.18 -5.25 19.54
C ILE A 677 -8.80 -4.74 19.14
N CYS A 678 -8.62 -4.21 17.92
CA CYS A 678 -7.36 -3.60 17.51
C CYS A 678 -6.96 -2.46 18.48
N LYS A 679 -7.86 -1.50 18.73
CA LYS A 679 -7.61 -0.36 19.64
C LYS A 679 -7.33 -0.80 21.09
N ASP A 680 -8.08 -1.77 21.60
CA ASP A 680 -7.94 -2.28 22.96
C ASP A 680 -6.58 -2.98 23.15
N LEU A 681 -6.02 -3.59 22.09
CA LEU A 681 -4.67 -4.15 22.08
C LEU A 681 -3.59 -3.07 21.83
N ASP A 682 -3.83 -2.13 20.91
CA ASP A 682 -2.92 -1.00 20.63
C ASP A 682 -2.72 -0.11 21.88
N CYS A 683 -3.76 0.04 22.72
CA CYS A 683 -3.69 0.74 24.01
C CYS A 683 -2.99 -0.05 25.14
N GLN A 684 -2.51 -1.28 24.90
CA GLN A 684 -1.91 -2.17 25.90
C GLN A 684 -0.43 -2.49 25.59
N GLU A 685 0.40 -1.48 25.27
CA GLU A 685 1.82 -1.65 24.87
C GLU A 685 2.74 -2.39 25.89
N THR A 686 2.28 -2.72 27.09
CA THR A 686 3.10 -3.28 28.19
C THR A 686 3.17 -4.81 28.27
N TRP A 687 2.89 -5.55 27.20
CA TRP A 687 3.08 -7.02 27.17
C TRP A 687 4.52 -7.38 26.77
N ASN A 688 5.25 -8.04 27.68
CA ASN A 688 6.69 -8.32 27.55
C ASN A 688 7.10 -8.95 26.20
N SER A 689 7.90 -8.21 25.42
CA SER A 689 8.47 -8.61 24.14
C SER A 689 9.63 -9.61 24.27
N LYS A 690 9.33 -10.81 24.78
CA LYS A 690 10.21 -11.96 24.54
C LYS A 690 10.12 -12.32 23.06
N SER A 691 11.20 -12.08 22.31
CA SER A 691 11.35 -12.60 20.94
C SER A 691 11.24 -14.12 20.98
N LEU A 692 10.24 -14.65 20.28
CA LEU A 692 9.99 -16.08 20.09
C LEU A 692 10.11 -16.36 18.58
N ALA A 693 11.35 -16.59 18.14
CA ALA A 693 11.68 -16.90 16.76
C ALA A 693 11.08 -18.25 16.30
N TRP A 694 10.69 -18.31 15.03
CA TRP A 694 9.98 -19.41 14.35
C TRP A 694 10.89 -20.29 13.49
#